data_AF-A0A918V223-F1
#
_entry.id   AF-A0A918V223-F1
#
_cell.length_a   1.000
_cell.length_b   1.000
_cell.length_c   1.000
_cell.angle_alpha   90.00
_cell.angle_beta   90.00
_cell.angle_gamma   90.00
#
_symmetry.space_group_name_H-M   'P 1'
#
loop_
_entity.id
_entity.type
_entity.pdbx_description
1 polymer ?
#
loop_
_entity_poly.entity_id
_entity_poly.type
_entity_poly.pdbx_seq_one_letter_code
_entity_poly.pdbx_strand_id
1 'polypeptide(L)'
;MSGPPEPGGVRERELPAFAEEVTGTLSVHSQYVLHGNIRDIHLVRHDADPDDGGPGRTYDAHHTLTEVLWNALWQEGYEVLVRYDIVDGFTVVAGPAAEEVRALLHSGEGAARPARPGPPGPAGQLADTEGVLRSIVSGWPPRAAHPGGRPGQRQEPYRAVLLIDYAARIPTDVTRLSEPERDFFLGCLKLAEDAQPLTDPETGRRLFNPVIWLADGERELPTWLVAGSERVRTIGLPLPDLGARRRMARLLAAEHAEHAEHAKDTGHTGHTGHTEETERPVSLDKRPGHAPDDHEHEVDTFARATAGLTLRAMRESTRMALDRGLPFSAMRDAVRVYQLGVEDNPWGASYLREQIREGEAYIRSRVKGQEKAVAKTLDILKRAALGLSGAQASHPGSRPRGVLFFAGPTGTGKTELAKSVATVLFGTEDACLRFDMSEFSAAHSVDRLIGAPPGYVGYEAGGELTSAVRNDPFRVVLFDEIDKADTGVLDKFLQVLEDGRLTDGQGVTTYFSECVLIFTSNLGVRSRSDGDSGGGKKAVPGMPYHELEKIILANVKQHFVEEIGRPELLNRLGGNVVVFDYIPAEVATEIFDSQMGNIQRVLREERGVRLRLSGEAHRTLSAHCTADSDNGGRGIGMLLETHLINPLARELFDRGVLEGTSVTVTGVRLDEDGTAALDLRFSDASDAPGERS
;
A
#
# COMPACT_ATOMS: atom_id res chain seq x y z
N MET A 1 -7.37 -1.22 38.34
CA MET A 1 -7.60 -2.66 38.52
C MET A 1 -8.91 -2.83 39.25
N SER A 2 -10.02 -2.79 38.49
CA SER A 2 -11.33 -3.23 38.98
C SER A 2 -11.28 -4.75 39.12
N GLY A 3 -11.91 -5.32 40.15
CA GLY A 3 -11.94 -6.77 40.39
C GLY A 3 -12.55 -7.53 39.20
N PRO A 4 -12.34 -8.86 39.10
CA PRO A 4 -12.91 -9.66 38.04
C PRO A 4 -14.44 -9.59 38.09
N PRO A 5 -15.15 -9.52 36.94
CA PRO A 5 -16.60 -9.58 36.94
C PRO A 5 -17.06 -10.92 37.54
N GLU A 6 -18.07 -10.87 38.43
CA GLU A 6 -18.68 -12.07 39.01
C GLU A 6 -19.22 -13.01 37.91
N PRO A 7 -19.41 -14.32 38.17
CA PRO A 7 -19.92 -15.32 37.21
C PRO A 7 -21.37 -15.09 36.71
N GLY A 8 -21.91 -13.88 36.87
CA GLY A 8 -23.20 -13.43 36.36
C GLY A 8 -23.15 -12.07 35.63
N GLY A 9 -21.95 -11.52 35.36
CA GLY A 9 -21.77 -10.25 34.64
C GLY A 9 -22.01 -10.36 33.13
N VAL A 10 -22.58 -9.30 32.55
CA VAL A 10 -22.84 -9.01 31.12
C VAL A 10 -22.50 -10.17 30.17
N ARG A 11 -23.52 -10.89 29.68
CA ARG A 11 -23.32 -11.92 28.67
C ARG A 11 -22.91 -11.26 27.35
N GLU A 12 -21.80 -11.73 26.79
CA GLU A 12 -21.39 -11.38 25.44
C GLU A 12 -22.40 -11.98 24.47
N ARG A 13 -23.04 -11.14 23.66
CA ARG A 13 -24.13 -11.57 22.77
C ARG A 13 -23.61 -12.01 21.40
N GLU A 14 -22.50 -11.42 20.95
CA GLU A 14 -21.94 -11.64 19.63
C GLU A 14 -20.41 -11.55 19.71
N LEU A 15 -19.76 -12.72 19.67
CA LEU A 15 -18.30 -12.84 19.63
C LEU A 15 -17.80 -12.72 18.19
N PRO A 16 -16.55 -12.29 17.97
CA PRO A 16 -15.92 -12.41 16.66
C PRO A 16 -15.89 -13.88 16.19
N ALA A 17 -16.10 -14.10 14.88
CA ALA A 17 -16.20 -15.45 14.31
C ALA A 17 -15.01 -16.38 14.65
N PHE A 18 -13.78 -15.84 14.73
CA PHE A 18 -12.61 -16.65 15.12
C PHE A 18 -12.71 -17.17 16.56
N ALA A 19 -13.31 -16.39 17.47
CA ALA A 19 -13.47 -16.76 18.87
C ALA A 19 -14.56 -17.82 19.01
N GLU A 20 -15.67 -17.68 18.29
CA GLU A 20 -16.72 -18.72 18.18
C GLU A 20 -16.17 -20.03 17.59
N GLU A 21 -15.29 -19.93 16.58
CA GLU A 21 -14.66 -21.10 15.98
C GLU A 21 -13.71 -21.81 16.95
N VAL A 22 -12.93 -21.06 17.73
CA VAL A 22 -12.10 -21.64 18.80
C VAL A 22 -13.00 -22.36 19.80
N THR A 23 -13.94 -21.65 20.45
CA THR A 23 -14.77 -22.24 21.53
C THR A 23 -15.65 -23.39 21.05
N GLY A 24 -16.19 -23.30 19.84
CA GLY A 24 -17.03 -24.33 19.23
C GLY A 24 -16.30 -25.63 18.89
N THR A 25 -14.96 -25.62 18.84
CA THR A 25 -14.16 -26.77 18.38
C THR A 25 -13.18 -27.32 19.42
N LEU A 26 -13.20 -26.81 20.65
CA LEU A 26 -12.34 -27.23 21.78
C LEU A 26 -12.51 -28.69 22.22
N SER A 27 -13.55 -29.38 21.75
CA SER A 27 -13.75 -30.81 21.98
C SER A 27 -13.00 -31.70 20.96
N VAL A 28 -12.48 -31.10 19.89
CA VAL A 28 -11.85 -31.80 18.76
C VAL A 28 -10.37 -31.45 18.65
N HIS A 29 -10.03 -30.16 18.74
CA HIS A 29 -8.66 -29.69 18.54
C HIS A 29 -8.01 -29.32 19.87
N SER A 30 -6.74 -29.71 20.04
CA SER A 30 -5.93 -29.40 21.21
C SER A 30 -5.03 -28.20 20.97
N GLN A 31 -4.76 -27.84 19.72
CA GLN A 31 -3.96 -26.67 19.37
C GLN A 31 -4.58 -25.86 18.24
N TYR A 32 -4.31 -24.56 18.25
CA TYR A 32 -4.84 -23.59 17.30
C TYR A 32 -3.72 -22.70 16.80
N VAL A 33 -3.67 -22.43 15.50
CA VAL A 33 -2.78 -21.42 14.91
C VAL A 33 -3.66 -20.26 14.44
N LEU A 34 -3.61 -19.16 15.17
CA LEU A 34 -4.25 -17.91 14.78
C LEU A 34 -3.26 -17.07 13.98
N HIS A 35 -3.65 -16.65 12.78
CA HIS A 35 -2.79 -15.85 11.91
C HIS A 35 -3.49 -14.71 11.20
N GLY A 36 -2.73 -13.76 10.65
CA GLY A 36 -3.26 -12.57 9.98
C GLY A 36 -3.38 -11.38 10.93
N ASN A 37 -4.59 -10.86 11.14
CA ASN A 37 -4.84 -9.62 11.88
C ASN A 37 -4.80 -9.78 13.42
N ILE A 38 -3.81 -10.50 13.95
CA ILE A 38 -3.72 -10.90 15.37
C ILE A 38 -3.35 -9.77 16.34
N ARG A 39 -2.81 -8.65 15.83
CA ARG A 39 -2.42 -7.48 16.63
C ARG A 39 -3.49 -6.39 16.70
N ASP A 40 -4.64 -6.59 16.06
CA ASP A 40 -5.73 -5.64 16.06
C ASP A 40 -6.47 -5.62 17.41
N ILE A 41 -7.42 -4.69 17.51
CA ILE A 41 -8.53 -4.76 18.45
C ILE A 41 -9.76 -5.30 17.70
N HIS A 42 -10.66 -5.95 18.44
CA HIS A 42 -11.85 -6.58 17.90
C HIS A 42 -13.09 -6.03 18.59
N LEU A 43 -14.16 -5.85 17.83
CA LEU A 43 -15.44 -5.41 18.38
C LEU A 43 -16.22 -6.60 18.94
N VAL A 44 -16.68 -6.47 20.17
CA VAL A 44 -17.59 -7.41 20.85
C VAL A 44 -18.87 -6.66 21.17
N ARG A 45 -20.01 -7.33 20.99
CA ARG A 45 -21.31 -6.78 21.35
C ARG A 45 -21.77 -7.35 22.69
N HIS A 46 -22.06 -6.45 23.61
CA HIS A 46 -22.46 -6.73 24.99
C HIS A 46 -23.96 -6.44 25.19
N ASP A 47 -24.61 -7.22 26.05
CA ASP A 47 -25.95 -6.89 26.57
C ASP A 47 -25.85 -5.73 27.59
N ALA A 48 -26.84 -4.83 27.61
CA ALA A 48 -26.89 -3.76 28.61
C ALA A 48 -27.08 -4.32 30.02
N ASP A 49 -26.52 -3.60 31.01
CA ASP A 49 -26.71 -3.82 32.44
C ASP A 49 -28.22 -3.85 32.80
N PRO A 50 -28.71 -4.83 33.60
CA PRO A 50 -30.10 -4.87 34.06
C PRO A 50 -30.59 -3.60 34.77
N ASP A 51 -29.70 -2.72 35.25
CA ASP A 51 -30.06 -1.51 36.00
C ASP A 51 -30.38 -0.27 35.14
N ASP A 52 -30.14 -0.26 33.82
CA ASP A 52 -30.39 0.91 32.98
C ASP A 52 -31.25 0.60 31.74
N GLY A 53 -32.56 0.41 31.98
CA GLY A 53 -33.57 0.56 30.94
C GLY A 53 -33.91 -0.68 30.11
N GLY A 54 -34.16 -1.81 30.77
CA GLY A 54 -34.97 -2.91 30.27
C GLY A 54 -34.30 -3.88 29.27
N PRO A 55 -34.80 -5.13 29.18
CA PRO A 55 -34.21 -6.16 28.33
C PRO A 55 -34.24 -5.75 26.86
N GLY A 56 -33.06 -5.66 26.22
CA GLY A 56 -32.95 -5.56 24.76
C GLY A 56 -31.99 -4.50 24.19
N ARG A 57 -31.37 -3.63 25.00
CA ARG A 57 -30.30 -2.73 24.51
C ARG A 57 -28.94 -3.43 24.52
N THR A 58 -28.16 -3.19 23.47
CA THR A 58 -26.81 -3.74 23.28
C THR A 58 -25.84 -2.61 22.98
N TYR A 59 -24.58 -2.73 23.38
CA TYR A 59 -23.53 -1.78 23.02
C TYR A 59 -22.31 -2.51 22.45
N ASP A 60 -21.58 -1.82 21.58
CA ASP A 60 -20.32 -2.35 21.05
C ASP A 60 -19.18 -1.84 21.93
N ALA A 61 -18.20 -2.70 22.22
CA ALA A 61 -16.94 -2.33 22.84
C ALA A 61 -15.79 -2.98 22.08
N HIS A 62 -14.59 -2.39 22.15
CA HIS A 62 -13.41 -2.98 21.54
C HIS A 62 -12.53 -3.67 22.60
N HIS A 63 -11.94 -4.80 22.22
CA HIS A 63 -11.06 -5.58 23.09
C HIS A 63 -9.84 -6.07 22.31
N THR A 64 -8.73 -6.30 22.99
CA THR A 64 -7.56 -6.97 22.40
C THR A 64 -7.88 -8.44 22.09
N LEU A 65 -7.13 -9.06 21.17
CA LEU A 65 -7.28 -10.49 20.88
C LEU A 65 -7.23 -11.36 22.14
N THR A 66 -6.29 -11.06 23.05
CA THR A 66 -6.13 -11.78 24.32
C THR A 66 -7.36 -11.66 25.21
N GLU A 67 -7.96 -10.47 25.32
CA GLU A 67 -9.19 -10.26 26.11
C GLU A 67 -10.38 -11.00 25.49
N VAL A 68 -10.56 -10.95 24.16
CA VAL A 68 -11.64 -11.67 23.48
C VAL A 68 -11.52 -13.18 23.69
N LEU A 69 -10.32 -13.74 23.48
CA LEU A 69 -10.07 -15.16 23.69
C LEU A 69 -10.29 -15.54 25.15
N TRP A 70 -9.77 -14.74 26.09
CA TRP A 70 -9.93 -15.02 27.51
C TRP A 70 -11.39 -15.02 27.93
N ASN A 71 -12.16 -14.01 27.56
CA ASN A 71 -13.57 -13.92 27.95
C ASN A 71 -14.39 -15.09 27.37
N ALA A 72 -14.16 -15.43 26.10
CA ALA A 72 -14.83 -16.55 25.45
C ALA A 72 -14.49 -17.89 26.11
N LEU A 73 -13.21 -18.12 26.44
CA LEU A 73 -12.75 -19.34 27.10
C LEU A 73 -13.16 -19.38 28.58
N TRP A 74 -13.20 -18.24 29.26
CA TRP A 74 -13.69 -18.13 30.63
C TRP A 74 -15.14 -18.61 30.75
N GLN A 75 -16.00 -18.25 29.80
CA GLN A 75 -17.39 -18.73 29.72
C GLN A 75 -17.50 -20.24 29.47
N GLU A 76 -16.47 -20.86 28.90
CA GLU A 76 -16.37 -22.31 28.71
C GLU A 76 -15.78 -23.03 29.93
N GLY A 77 -15.50 -22.31 31.03
CA GLY A 77 -15.04 -22.86 32.31
C GLY A 77 -13.52 -23.04 32.44
N TYR A 78 -12.73 -22.29 31.66
CA TYR A 78 -11.27 -22.24 31.85
C TYR A 78 -10.90 -21.32 33.01
N GLU A 79 -9.80 -21.62 33.69
CA GLU A 79 -9.49 -21.06 35.01
C GLU A 79 -8.24 -20.18 35.02
N VAL A 80 -7.43 -20.30 33.97
CA VAL A 80 -6.20 -19.54 33.82
C VAL A 80 -5.82 -19.39 32.36
N LEU A 81 -5.35 -18.20 32.01
CA LEU A 81 -4.64 -17.92 30.76
C LEU A 81 -3.17 -17.71 31.07
N VAL A 82 -2.33 -18.56 30.49
CA VAL A 82 -0.88 -18.45 30.51
C VAL A 82 -0.42 -17.96 29.15
N ARG A 83 0.53 -17.03 29.11
CA ARG A 83 1.20 -16.57 27.90
C ARG A 83 2.65 -17.03 27.94
N TYR A 84 3.19 -17.42 26.79
CA TYR A 84 4.60 -17.68 26.59
C TYR A 84 5.11 -16.82 25.42
N ASP A 85 6.27 -16.18 25.61
CA ASP A 85 7.09 -15.62 24.54
C ASP A 85 8.58 -15.81 24.86
N ILE A 86 9.42 -15.65 23.85
CA ILE A 86 10.87 -15.93 23.96
C ILE A 86 11.62 -14.96 24.88
N VAL A 87 11.05 -13.78 25.17
CA VAL A 87 11.68 -12.73 25.98
C VAL A 87 11.27 -12.87 27.44
N ASP A 88 9.97 -12.90 27.72
CA ASP A 88 9.44 -12.91 29.09
C ASP A 88 9.25 -14.35 29.64
N GLY A 89 9.29 -15.37 28.78
CA GLY A 89 8.99 -16.75 29.16
C GLY A 89 7.51 -16.93 29.52
N PHE A 90 7.22 -17.83 30.45
CA PHE A 90 5.84 -18.08 30.90
C PHE A 90 5.36 -17.01 31.88
N THR A 91 4.27 -16.34 31.53
CA THR A 91 3.60 -15.33 32.34
C THR A 91 2.12 -15.67 32.49
N VAL A 92 1.55 -15.46 33.69
CA VAL A 92 0.12 -15.65 33.92
C VAL A 92 -0.61 -14.35 33.64
N VAL A 93 -1.51 -14.36 32.65
CA VAL A 93 -2.23 -13.18 32.17
C VAL A 93 -3.46 -12.88 33.02
N ALA A 94 -4.35 -13.87 33.16
CA ALA A 94 -5.63 -13.69 33.83
C ALA A 94 -6.18 -15.03 34.37
N GLY A 95 -7.13 -14.92 35.30
CA GLY A 95 -7.93 -16.04 35.80
C GLY A 95 -7.95 -16.21 37.32
N PRO A 96 -8.96 -16.90 37.88
CA PRO A 96 -9.12 -17.16 39.31
C PRO A 96 -7.97 -18.02 39.86
N ALA A 97 -7.43 -18.93 39.06
CA ALA A 97 -6.31 -19.79 39.45
C ALA A 97 -4.94 -19.11 39.21
N ALA A 98 -4.91 -17.81 38.90
CA ALA A 98 -3.69 -17.15 38.48
C ALA A 98 -2.57 -17.16 39.52
N GLU A 99 -2.89 -16.96 40.80
CA GLU A 99 -1.86 -16.98 41.87
C GLU A 99 -1.26 -18.37 42.07
N GLU A 100 -2.11 -19.42 42.08
CA GLU A 100 -1.69 -20.81 42.24
C GLU A 100 -0.79 -21.26 41.09
N VAL A 101 -1.21 -20.98 39.85
CA VAL A 101 -0.46 -21.35 38.65
C VAL A 101 0.84 -20.55 38.54
N ARG A 102 0.84 -19.28 38.96
CA ARG A 102 2.08 -18.48 39.05
C ARG A 102 3.08 -19.11 40.03
N ALA A 103 2.61 -19.63 41.16
CA ALA A 103 3.47 -20.36 42.09
C ALA A 103 4.03 -21.66 41.49
N LEU A 104 3.24 -22.40 40.71
CA LEU A 104 3.69 -23.63 40.00
C LEU A 104 4.74 -23.35 38.93
N LEU A 105 4.62 -22.22 38.21
CA LEU A 105 5.60 -21.81 37.21
C LEU A 105 6.93 -21.39 37.87
N HIS A 106 6.88 -20.70 39.02
CA HIS A 106 8.07 -20.26 39.76
C HIS A 106 8.74 -21.34 40.61
N SER A 107 8.01 -22.36 41.08
CA SER A 107 8.57 -23.43 41.92
C SER A 107 9.53 -24.36 41.15
N GLY A 108 9.63 -24.21 39.82
CA GLY A 108 10.44 -25.09 38.97
C GLY A 108 9.91 -26.52 38.93
N GLU A 109 8.69 -26.78 39.45
CA GLU A 109 8.13 -28.13 39.56
C GLU A 109 7.59 -28.67 38.22
N GLY A 110 7.66 -27.86 37.14
CA GLY A 110 7.52 -28.28 35.74
C GLY A 110 8.83 -28.22 34.92
N ALA A 111 9.93 -27.75 35.50
CA ALA A 111 11.23 -27.64 34.84
C ALA A 111 12.16 -28.74 35.37
N ALA A 112 12.75 -29.52 34.46
CA ALA A 112 13.87 -30.37 34.84
C ALA A 112 14.96 -29.48 35.46
N ARG A 113 15.39 -29.79 36.68
CA ARG A 113 16.38 -29.04 37.46
C ARG A 113 17.57 -28.63 36.56
N PRO A 114 17.98 -27.34 36.49
CA PRO A 114 19.10 -26.95 35.66
C PRO A 114 20.38 -27.56 36.23
N ALA A 115 20.95 -28.51 35.50
CA ALA A 115 22.22 -29.13 35.85
C ALA A 115 23.39 -28.22 35.44
N ARG A 116 23.39 -26.93 35.83
CA ARG A 116 24.58 -26.03 35.90
C ARG A 116 24.18 -24.59 36.27
N PRO A 117 25.01 -23.88 37.04
CA PRO A 117 24.84 -22.44 37.26
C PRO A 117 25.36 -21.68 36.04
N GLY A 118 24.45 -21.28 35.16
CA GLY A 118 24.68 -20.40 34.00
C GLY A 118 23.37 -20.22 33.24
N PRO A 119 23.13 -19.10 32.55
CA PRO A 119 21.95 -18.96 31.71
C PRO A 119 21.96 -20.10 30.67
N PRO A 120 20.88 -20.88 30.55
CA PRO A 120 20.82 -21.95 29.55
C PRO A 120 21.03 -21.34 28.17
N GLY A 121 21.79 -22.02 27.31
CA GLY A 121 21.79 -21.69 25.89
C GLY A 121 20.40 -21.89 25.28
N PRO A 122 20.13 -21.37 24.07
CA PRO A 122 18.81 -21.42 23.43
C PRO A 122 18.20 -22.83 23.37
N ALA A 123 19.04 -23.88 23.23
CA ALA A 123 18.59 -25.27 23.25
C ALA A 123 18.05 -25.74 24.62
N GLY A 124 18.65 -25.30 25.72
CA GLY A 124 18.19 -25.64 27.07
C GLY A 124 16.87 -24.96 27.41
N GLN A 125 16.71 -23.72 26.96
CA GLN A 125 15.48 -22.94 27.15
C GLN A 125 14.28 -23.57 26.44
N LEU A 126 14.43 -24.05 25.20
CA LEU A 126 13.36 -24.73 24.46
C LEU A 126 12.97 -26.07 25.08
N ALA A 127 13.93 -26.84 25.58
CA ALA A 127 13.66 -28.11 26.26
C ALA A 127 12.90 -27.92 27.59
N ASP A 128 13.30 -26.92 28.39
CA ASP A 128 12.59 -26.56 29.62
C ASP A 128 11.16 -26.08 29.30
N THR A 129 11.01 -25.35 28.20
CA THR A 129 9.70 -24.88 27.70
C THR A 129 8.78 -26.03 27.31
N GLU A 130 9.28 -27.06 26.61
CA GLU A 130 8.49 -28.26 26.27
C GLU A 130 7.97 -29.00 27.52
N GLY A 131 8.78 -29.04 28.59
CA GLY A 131 8.38 -29.63 29.88
C GLY A 131 7.18 -28.92 30.49
N VAL A 132 7.23 -27.59 30.56
CA VAL A 132 6.14 -26.76 31.10
C VAL A 132 4.90 -26.83 30.20
N LEU A 133 5.07 -26.80 28.88
CA LEU A 133 4.02 -27.01 27.89
C LEU A 133 3.23 -28.31 28.15
N ARG A 134 3.95 -29.42 28.35
CA ARG A 134 3.35 -30.73 28.66
C ARG A 134 2.53 -30.69 29.95
N SER A 135 3.03 -30.01 30.99
CA SER A 135 2.28 -29.84 32.24
C SER A 135 1.00 -29.03 32.02
N ILE A 136 1.02 -27.95 31.26
CA ILE A 136 -0.17 -27.15 30.94
C ILE A 136 -1.21 -27.98 30.18
N VAL A 137 -0.78 -28.65 29.10
CA VAL A 137 -1.68 -29.43 28.22
C VAL A 137 -2.33 -30.59 28.97
N SER A 138 -1.63 -31.17 29.95
CA SER A 138 -2.17 -32.24 30.82
C SER A 138 -2.95 -31.71 32.04
N GLY A 139 -3.07 -30.39 32.19
CA GLY A 139 -3.80 -29.75 33.29
C GLY A 139 -3.10 -29.81 34.64
N TRP A 140 -1.76 -29.85 34.66
CA TRP A 140 -0.92 -30.00 35.86
C TRP A 140 -1.47 -31.11 36.79
N PRO A 141 -1.26 -32.39 36.43
CA PRO A 141 -1.90 -33.50 37.12
C PRO A 141 -1.66 -33.43 38.64
N PRO A 142 -2.68 -33.74 39.46
CA PRO A 142 -2.56 -33.69 40.92
C PRO A 142 -1.39 -34.54 41.39
N ARG A 143 -0.59 -34.04 42.34
CA ARG A 143 0.44 -34.85 42.99
C ARG A 143 -0.22 -36.06 43.64
N ALA A 144 0.28 -37.26 43.35
CA ALA A 144 -0.07 -38.45 44.10
C ALA A 144 0.19 -38.16 45.60
N ALA A 145 -0.87 -38.23 46.40
CA ALA A 145 -0.84 -37.92 47.81
C ALA A 145 0.33 -38.66 48.49
N HIS A 146 1.36 -37.92 48.91
CA HIS A 146 2.28 -38.46 49.89
C HIS A 146 1.47 -38.73 51.18
N PRO A 147 1.66 -39.87 51.85
CA PRO A 147 1.03 -40.14 53.14
C PRO A 147 1.61 -39.15 54.16
N GLY A 148 0.98 -37.97 54.28
CA GLY A 148 1.46 -36.83 55.06
C GLY A 148 1.26 -35.43 54.42
N GLY A 149 0.61 -35.31 53.26
CA GLY A 149 0.36 -34.02 52.60
C GLY A 149 -0.51 -33.05 53.41
N ARG A 150 -0.15 -31.76 53.38
CA ARG A 150 -0.91 -30.66 54.03
C ARG A 150 -2.35 -30.57 53.46
N PRO A 151 -3.36 -30.20 54.27
CA PRO A 151 -4.72 -29.99 53.78
C PRO A 151 -4.73 -28.80 52.79
N GLY A 152 -5.24 -29.00 51.57
CA GLY A 152 -5.41 -27.93 50.58
C GLY A 152 -4.92 -28.21 49.15
N GLN A 153 -4.36 -29.39 48.84
CA GLN A 153 -3.98 -29.71 47.46
C GLN A 153 -5.21 -30.02 46.58
N ARG A 154 -5.30 -29.33 45.44
CA ARG A 154 -6.35 -29.47 44.44
C ARG A 154 -6.35 -30.89 43.84
N GLN A 155 -7.52 -31.53 43.80
CA GLN A 155 -7.68 -32.90 43.30
C GLN A 155 -8.00 -32.98 41.81
N GLU A 156 -8.39 -31.86 41.20
CA GLU A 156 -8.77 -31.78 39.79
C GLU A 156 -7.69 -31.07 38.97
N PRO A 157 -7.47 -31.46 37.70
CA PRO A 157 -6.54 -30.79 36.82
C PRO A 157 -7.01 -29.37 36.48
N TYR A 158 -6.06 -28.44 36.37
CA TYR A 158 -6.34 -27.07 35.95
C TYR A 158 -6.81 -27.03 34.50
N ARG A 159 -7.92 -26.33 34.26
CA ARG A 159 -8.36 -25.99 32.90
C ARG A 159 -7.63 -24.74 32.44
N ALA A 160 -6.50 -24.95 31.78
CA ALA A 160 -5.57 -23.89 31.42
C ALA A 160 -5.55 -23.66 29.91
N VAL A 161 -5.46 -22.39 29.53
CA VAL A 161 -5.22 -21.95 28.16
C VAL A 161 -3.76 -21.51 28.07
N LEU A 162 -3.04 -21.96 27.05
CA LEU A 162 -1.72 -21.43 26.74
C LEU A 162 -1.76 -20.62 25.44
N LEU A 163 -1.34 -19.37 25.52
CA LEU A 163 -1.12 -18.49 24.39
C LEU A 163 0.38 -18.37 24.11
N ILE A 164 0.83 -18.84 22.95
CA ILE A 164 2.20 -18.64 22.49
C ILE A 164 2.21 -17.38 21.63
N ASP A 165 2.66 -16.28 22.22
CA ASP A 165 2.82 -14.99 21.54
C ASP A 165 4.17 -14.97 20.80
N TYR A 166 4.23 -14.20 19.70
CA TYR A 166 5.39 -14.13 18.82
C TYR A 166 5.89 -15.51 18.34
N ALA A 167 4.97 -16.44 18.06
CA ALA A 167 5.31 -17.80 17.65
C ALA A 167 6.22 -17.84 16.41
N ALA A 168 5.98 -16.91 15.48
CA ALA A 168 6.79 -16.71 14.28
C ALA A 168 8.25 -16.31 14.54
N ARG A 169 8.60 -15.92 15.77
CA ARG A 169 9.96 -15.55 16.19
C ARG A 169 10.70 -16.67 16.91
N ILE A 170 10.04 -17.82 17.13
CA ILE A 170 10.69 -19.02 17.66
C ILE A 170 11.66 -19.63 16.65
N PRO A 171 11.29 -19.87 15.36
CA PRO A 171 12.24 -20.36 14.38
C PRO A 171 13.08 -19.22 13.80
N THR A 172 14.38 -19.45 13.65
CA THR A 172 15.29 -18.51 12.96
C THR A 172 15.03 -18.51 11.45
N ASP A 173 14.83 -19.70 10.88
CA ASP A 173 14.46 -19.92 9.47
C ASP A 173 13.52 -21.13 9.42
N VAL A 174 12.26 -20.89 9.02
CA VAL A 174 11.21 -21.93 8.94
C VAL A 174 11.57 -23.04 7.94
N THR A 175 12.38 -22.72 6.92
CA THR A 175 12.83 -23.69 5.91
C THR A 175 14.05 -24.50 6.36
N ARG A 176 14.78 -24.00 7.36
CA ARG A 176 16.03 -24.59 7.88
C ARG A 176 16.10 -24.50 9.40
N LEU A 177 15.24 -25.27 10.05
CA LEU A 177 15.25 -25.39 11.52
C LEU A 177 16.57 -26.00 12.00
N SER A 178 17.14 -25.41 13.04
CA SER A 178 18.19 -26.02 13.85
C SER A 178 17.67 -27.27 14.58
N GLU A 179 18.57 -28.13 15.07
CA GLU A 179 18.15 -29.33 15.81
C GLU A 179 17.25 -29.02 17.02
N PRO A 180 17.56 -28.03 17.88
CA PRO A 180 16.70 -27.69 19.02
C PRO A 180 15.32 -27.15 18.61
N GLU A 181 15.24 -26.34 17.56
CA GLU A 181 13.96 -25.82 17.04
C GLU A 181 13.12 -26.96 16.46
N ARG A 182 13.74 -27.84 15.66
CA ARG A 182 13.07 -29.01 15.07
C ARG A 182 12.52 -29.91 16.17
N ASP A 183 13.33 -30.22 17.17
CA ASP A 183 12.94 -31.11 18.27
C ASP A 183 11.82 -30.49 19.11
N PHE A 184 11.87 -29.17 19.36
CA PHE A 184 10.81 -28.42 20.03
C PHE A 184 9.47 -28.48 19.28
N PHE A 185 9.46 -28.19 17.97
CA PHE A 185 8.23 -28.22 17.18
C PHE A 185 7.69 -29.65 17.01
N LEU A 186 8.56 -30.66 16.89
CA LEU A 186 8.15 -32.07 16.87
C LEU A 186 7.56 -32.49 18.22
N GLY A 187 8.13 -32.02 19.33
CA GLY A 187 7.59 -32.19 20.68
C GLY A 187 6.19 -31.59 20.80
N CYS A 188 5.98 -30.38 20.28
CA CYS A 188 4.68 -29.72 20.25
C CYS A 188 3.65 -30.46 19.39
N LEU A 189 4.03 -30.98 18.22
CA LEU A 189 3.16 -31.79 17.38
C LEU A 189 2.76 -33.09 18.10
N LYS A 190 3.72 -33.76 18.74
CA LYS A 190 3.45 -34.96 19.54
C LYS A 190 2.51 -34.66 20.72
N LEU A 191 2.70 -33.51 21.38
CA LEU A 191 1.80 -33.04 22.44
C LEU A 191 0.38 -32.81 21.93
N ALA A 192 0.21 -32.33 20.69
CA ALA A 192 -1.12 -32.15 20.09
C ALA A 192 -1.88 -33.49 19.99
N GLU A 193 -1.19 -34.52 19.50
CA GLU A 193 -1.74 -35.87 19.30
C GLU A 193 -1.99 -36.61 20.61
N ASP A 194 -1.05 -36.52 21.56
CA ASP A 194 -1.12 -37.21 22.86
C ASP A 194 -2.10 -36.52 23.84
N ALA A 195 -2.52 -35.28 23.58
CA ALA A 195 -3.42 -34.52 24.45
C ALA A 195 -4.76 -35.25 24.66
N GLN A 196 -5.25 -35.21 25.90
CA GLN A 196 -6.55 -35.75 26.30
C GLN A 196 -7.47 -34.62 26.79
N PRO A 197 -8.77 -34.65 26.43
CA PRO A 197 -9.69 -33.62 26.86
C PRO A 197 -10.10 -33.84 28.32
N LEU A 198 -10.11 -32.76 29.08
CA LEU A 198 -10.54 -32.70 30.48
C LEU A 198 -12.06 -32.55 30.55
N THR A 199 -12.68 -33.20 31.53
CA THR A 199 -14.12 -33.09 31.75
C THR A 199 -14.41 -31.89 32.62
N ASP A 200 -15.27 -31.00 32.15
CA ASP A 200 -15.82 -29.90 32.92
C ASP A 200 -16.73 -30.45 34.04
N PRO A 201 -16.43 -30.17 35.33
CA PRO A 201 -17.24 -30.64 36.45
C PRO A 201 -18.69 -30.11 36.43
N GLU A 202 -18.91 -28.91 35.90
CA GLU A 202 -20.23 -28.26 35.92
C GLU A 202 -21.09 -28.69 34.73
N THR A 203 -20.51 -28.70 33.52
CA THR A 203 -21.26 -28.96 32.28
C THR A 203 -21.14 -30.41 31.77
N GLY A 204 -20.16 -31.18 32.25
CA GLY A 204 -19.85 -32.52 31.78
C GLY A 204 -19.22 -32.59 30.38
N ARG A 205 -18.97 -31.44 29.74
CA ARG A 205 -18.32 -31.37 28.42
C ARG A 205 -16.86 -31.76 28.54
N ARG A 206 -16.35 -32.45 27.52
CA ARG A 206 -14.92 -32.83 27.43
C ARG A 206 -14.21 -31.87 26.50
N LEU A 207 -13.33 -31.03 27.05
CA LEU A 207 -12.64 -29.95 26.34
C LEU A 207 -11.13 -30.06 26.56
N PHE A 208 -10.33 -29.81 25.53
CA PHE A 208 -8.86 -29.80 25.65
C PHE A 208 -8.36 -28.58 26.40
N ASN A 209 -7.18 -28.65 27.03
CA ASN A 209 -6.44 -27.45 27.35
C ASN A 209 -5.76 -26.94 26.07
N PRO A 210 -6.22 -25.82 25.47
CA PRO A 210 -5.77 -25.43 24.14
C PRO A 210 -4.41 -24.75 24.21
N VAL A 211 -3.53 -25.06 23.25
CA VAL A 211 -2.34 -24.27 22.93
C VAL A 211 -2.64 -23.42 21.69
N ILE A 212 -2.66 -22.11 21.85
CA ILE A 212 -2.99 -21.14 20.82
C ILE A 212 -1.72 -20.42 20.38
N TRP A 213 -1.26 -20.67 19.16
CA TRP A 213 -0.10 -20.07 18.53
C TRP A 213 -0.52 -18.79 17.79
N LEU A 214 0.13 -17.67 18.11
CA LEU A 214 -0.06 -16.39 17.42
C LEU A 214 1.07 -16.16 16.41
N ALA A 215 0.76 -16.21 15.12
CA ALA A 215 1.68 -15.93 14.03
C ALA A 215 1.17 -14.78 13.16
N ASP A 216 2.06 -13.99 12.54
CA ASP A 216 1.62 -12.92 11.65
C ASP A 216 1.12 -13.52 10.31
N GLY A 217 1.73 -14.63 9.87
CA GLY A 217 1.34 -15.38 8.68
C GLY A 217 1.28 -16.90 8.87
N GLU A 218 0.49 -17.57 8.04
CA GLU A 218 0.30 -19.04 8.06
C GLU A 218 1.60 -19.82 7.81
N ARG A 219 2.51 -19.25 7.01
CA ARG A 219 3.78 -19.89 6.59
C ARG A 219 4.97 -19.57 7.50
N GLU A 220 4.74 -18.87 8.60
CA GLU A 220 5.78 -18.51 9.57
C GLU A 220 6.03 -19.60 10.60
N LEU A 221 5.26 -20.69 10.55
CA LEU A 221 5.47 -21.91 11.31
C LEU A 221 5.74 -23.09 10.38
N PRO A 222 6.39 -24.17 10.86
CA PRO A 222 6.70 -25.32 10.04
C PRO A 222 5.44 -25.93 9.41
N THR A 223 5.40 -26.08 8.08
CA THR A 223 4.18 -26.51 7.37
C THR A 223 3.64 -27.86 7.85
N TRP A 224 4.51 -28.76 8.29
CA TRP A 224 4.12 -30.07 8.82
C TRP A 224 3.44 -30.00 10.21
N LEU A 225 3.64 -28.91 10.97
CA LEU A 225 2.90 -28.65 12.21
C LEU A 225 1.44 -28.29 11.91
N VAL A 226 1.23 -27.54 10.82
CA VAL A 226 -0.04 -26.90 10.47
C VAL A 226 -0.90 -27.79 9.57
N ALA A 227 -0.32 -28.40 8.53
CA ALA A 227 -1.04 -29.16 7.51
C ALA A 227 -1.08 -30.68 7.77
N GLY A 228 -0.37 -31.17 8.79
CA GLY A 228 -0.13 -32.60 9.02
C GLY A 228 -0.93 -33.24 10.16
N SER A 229 -1.67 -32.46 10.97
CA SER A 229 -2.35 -32.95 12.17
C SER A 229 -3.82 -32.55 12.20
N GLU A 230 -4.69 -33.50 12.52
CA GLU A 230 -6.12 -33.24 12.75
C GLU A 230 -6.37 -32.54 14.10
N ARG A 231 -5.37 -32.54 15.01
CA ARG A 231 -5.44 -31.92 16.33
C ARG A 231 -5.04 -30.45 16.33
N VAL A 232 -4.41 -29.98 15.25
CA VAL A 232 -3.99 -28.58 15.08
C VAL A 232 -4.94 -27.92 14.07
N ARG A 233 -5.62 -26.84 14.48
CA ARG A 233 -6.52 -26.08 13.61
C ARG A 233 -5.97 -24.70 13.29
N THR A 234 -6.00 -24.34 12.03
CA THR A 234 -5.58 -23.00 11.56
C THR A 234 -6.78 -22.11 11.38
N ILE A 235 -6.74 -20.90 11.96
CA ILE A 235 -7.83 -19.91 11.87
C ILE A 235 -7.22 -18.57 11.43
N GLY A 236 -7.67 -18.07 10.29
CA GLY A 236 -7.27 -16.78 9.76
C GLY A 236 -8.13 -15.65 10.35
N LEU A 237 -7.49 -14.60 10.87
CA LEU A 237 -8.14 -13.38 11.34
C LEU A 237 -8.11 -12.35 10.19
N PRO A 238 -9.25 -12.06 9.54
CA PRO A 238 -9.29 -11.09 8.45
C PRO A 238 -9.19 -9.65 8.98
N LEU A 239 -8.84 -8.73 8.09
CA LEU A 239 -9.03 -7.29 8.33
C LEU A 239 -10.52 -6.97 8.55
N PRO A 240 -10.85 -5.94 9.34
CA PRO A 240 -12.24 -5.58 9.61
C PRO A 240 -12.97 -5.20 8.33
N ASP A 241 -14.20 -5.69 8.16
CA ASP A 241 -15.07 -5.33 7.03
C ASP A 241 -15.68 -3.91 7.21
N LEU A 242 -16.45 -3.44 6.21
CA LEU A 242 -17.08 -2.12 6.31
C LEU A 242 -18.08 -2.02 7.47
N GLY A 243 -18.74 -3.12 7.84
CA GLY A 243 -19.69 -3.15 8.95
C GLY A 243 -19.00 -2.93 10.30
N ALA A 244 -17.93 -3.68 10.56
CA ALA A 244 -17.08 -3.53 11.73
C ALA A 244 -16.46 -2.12 11.78
N ARG A 245 -15.94 -1.60 10.67
CA ARG A 245 -15.40 -0.23 10.62
C ARG A 245 -16.46 0.83 10.89
N ARG A 246 -17.71 0.67 10.42
CA ARG A 246 -18.81 1.59 10.76
C ARG A 246 -19.15 1.56 12.25
N ARG A 247 -19.22 0.37 12.86
CA ARG A 247 -19.45 0.25 14.31
C ARG A 247 -18.32 0.91 15.11
N MET A 248 -17.07 0.64 14.74
CA MET A 248 -15.90 1.29 15.34
C MET A 248 -15.94 2.81 15.16
N ALA A 249 -16.27 3.31 13.97
CA ALA A 249 -16.38 4.74 13.70
C ALA A 249 -17.43 5.43 14.57
N ARG A 250 -18.56 4.77 14.88
CA ARG A 250 -19.55 5.32 15.82
C ARG A 250 -19.02 5.43 17.24
N LEU A 251 -18.31 4.40 17.73
CA LEU A 251 -17.65 4.45 19.04
C LEU A 251 -16.64 5.59 19.12
N LEU A 252 -15.78 5.70 18.10
CA LEU A 252 -14.78 6.76 18.02
C LEU A 252 -15.38 8.16 17.88
N ALA A 253 -16.54 8.30 17.22
CA ALA A 253 -17.26 9.57 17.14
C ALA A 253 -17.75 10.04 18.52
N ALA A 254 -18.28 9.11 19.32
CA ALA A 254 -18.71 9.39 20.68
C ALA A 254 -17.52 9.78 21.58
N GLU A 255 -16.43 9.02 21.54
CA GLU A 255 -15.20 9.34 22.28
C GLU A 255 -14.62 10.71 21.89
N HIS A 256 -14.64 11.05 20.60
CA HIS A 256 -14.18 12.33 20.09
C HIS A 256 -15.05 13.49 20.60
N ALA A 257 -16.39 13.32 20.59
CA ALA A 257 -17.33 14.31 21.09
C ALA A 257 -17.15 14.57 22.60
N GLU A 258 -17.02 13.52 23.41
CA GLU A 258 -16.77 13.64 24.85
C GLU A 258 -15.48 14.41 25.14
N HIS A 259 -14.40 14.11 24.42
CA HIS A 259 -13.14 14.84 24.54
C HIS A 259 -13.28 16.32 24.17
N ALA A 260 -14.03 16.63 23.11
CA ALA A 260 -14.28 18.01 22.69
C ALA A 260 -15.10 18.81 23.71
N GLU A 261 -16.01 18.18 24.45
CA GLU A 261 -16.75 18.80 25.56
C GLU A 261 -15.87 19.05 26.78
N HIS A 262 -15.07 18.06 27.21
CA HIS A 262 -14.13 18.22 28.32
C HIS A 262 -13.07 19.30 28.05
N ALA A 263 -12.63 19.46 26.80
CA ALA A 263 -11.71 20.53 26.40
C ALA A 263 -12.35 21.93 26.49
N LYS A 264 -13.67 22.04 26.31
CA LYS A 264 -14.41 23.31 26.47
C LYS A 264 -14.59 23.66 27.95
N ASP A 265 -14.84 22.67 28.81
CA ASP A 265 -15.04 22.87 30.25
C ASP A 265 -13.74 23.18 31.01
N THR A 266 -12.59 22.73 30.50
CA THR A 266 -11.26 22.99 31.10
C THR A 266 -10.60 24.29 30.62
N GLY A 267 -11.28 25.07 29.78
CA GLY A 267 -10.78 26.32 29.20
C GLY A 267 -10.74 27.51 30.16
N HIS A 268 -9.91 27.48 31.20
CA HIS A 268 -9.23 28.63 31.83
C HIS A 268 -8.03 28.16 32.67
N THR A 269 -6.87 27.94 32.02
CA THR A 269 -5.54 28.36 32.49
C THR A 269 -4.48 27.82 31.54
N GLY A 270 -3.89 28.71 30.75
CA GLY A 270 -2.63 28.41 30.09
C GLY A 270 -1.49 28.49 31.10
N HIS A 271 -0.81 27.38 31.37
CA HIS A 271 0.64 27.37 31.56
C HIS A 271 1.21 25.96 31.43
N THR A 272 2.34 25.91 30.75
CA THR A 272 3.26 24.79 30.64
C THR A 272 3.75 24.35 32.02
N GLY A 273 3.61 23.06 32.33
CA GLY A 273 4.07 22.49 33.59
C GLY A 273 3.95 20.97 33.60
N HIS A 274 5.10 20.30 33.52
CA HIS A 274 5.24 18.90 33.90
C HIS A 274 4.75 18.70 35.33
N THR A 275 3.79 17.80 35.54
CA THR A 275 3.51 17.21 36.86
C THR A 275 2.90 15.81 36.70
N GLU A 276 3.73 14.84 37.06
CA GLU A 276 3.44 13.55 37.71
C GLU A 276 2.03 12.96 37.54
N GLU A 277 1.96 11.89 36.74
CA GLU A 277 0.88 10.92 36.70
C GLU A 277 0.73 10.25 38.07
N THR A 278 -0.13 10.80 38.93
CA THR A 278 -0.64 10.06 40.09
C THR A 278 -1.58 8.95 39.63
N GLU A 279 -1.15 7.73 39.91
CA GLU A 279 -1.89 6.47 39.88
C GLU A 279 -3.34 6.64 40.39
N ARG A 280 -4.29 6.64 39.46
CA ARG A 280 -5.66 6.21 39.72
C ARG A 280 -5.95 5.00 38.85
N PRO A 281 -6.62 3.96 39.38
CA PRO A 281 -6.92 2.77 38.60
C PRO A 281 -7.80 3.16 37.40
N VAL A 282 -7.36 2.79 36.20
CA VAL A 282 -8.19 2.80 35.00
C VAL A 282 -9.44 1.98 35.31
N SER A 283 -10.60 2.64 35.30
CA SER A 283 -11.90 1.96 35.30
C SER A 283 -12.06 1.29 33.94
N LEU A 284 -12.30 -0.03 33.95
CA LEU A 284 -12.60 -0.81 32.75
C LEU A 284 -14.00 -0.50 32.17
N ASP A 285 -14.81 0.27 32.89
CA ASP A 285 -16.11 0.80 32.42
C ASP A 285 -15.96 2.16 31.71
N LYS A 286 -15.16 2.23 30.65
CA LYS A 286 -15.24 3.37 29.73
C LYS A 286 -16.51 3.23 28.88
N ARG A 287 -17.58 3.88 29.35
CA ARG A 287 -18.87 3.96 28.65
C ARG A 287 -18.69 4.77 27.36
N PRO A 288 -18.96 4.23 26.17
CA PRO A 288 -19.02 5.06 24.98
C PRO A 288 -20.35 5.84 25.00
N GLY A 289 -20.28 7.17 24.93
CA GLY A 289 -21.44 8.02 24.71
C GLY A 289 -22.22 7.60 23.46
N HIS A 290 -23.49 8.01 23.37
CA HIS A 290 -24.24 7.86 22.13
C HIS A 290 -23.78 8.93 21.15
N ALA A 291 -23.30 8.55 19.97
CA ALA A 291 -23.03 9.53 18.92
C ALA A 291 -24.35 10.29 18.61
N PRO A 292 -24.35 11.63 18.56
CA PRO A 292 -25.51 12.37 18.09
C PRO A 292 -25.93 11.88 16.70
N ASP A 293 -27.24 11.72 16.44
CA ASP A 293 -27.80 11.31 15.15
C ASP A 293 -27.27 12.15 13.96
N ASP A 294 -26.76 13.36 14.23
CA ASP A 294 -26.20 14.30 13.26
C ASP A 294 -24.86 13.87 12.63
N HIS A 295 -24.16 12.84 13.15
CA HIS A 295 -22.83 12.42 12.66
C HIS A 295 -22.82 11.19 11.73
N GLU A 296 -23.97 10.59 11.39
CA GLU A 296 -23.98 9.32 10.65
C GLU A 296 -23.30 9.41 9.26
N HIS A 297 -23.35 10.58 8.60
CA HIS A 297 -22.61 10.81 7.35
C HIS A 297 -21.09 10.85 7.55
N GLU A 298 -20.62 11.46 8.63
CA GLU A 298 -19.20 11.55 8.98
C GLU A 298 -18.65 10.18 9.39
N VAL A 299 -19.45 9.41 10.14
CA VAL A 299 -19.17 8.01 10.50
C VAL A 299 -18.99 7.15 9.25
N ASP A 300 -19.91 7.22 8.28
CA ASP A 300 -19.78 6.46 7.03
C ASP A 300 -18.57 6.90 6.23
N THR A 301 -18.31 8.21 6.17
CA THR A 301 -17.14 8.78 5.49
C THR A 301 -15.84 8.28 6.10
N PHE A 302 -15.73 8.29 7.43
CA PHE A 302 -14.57 7.78 8.15
C PHE A 302 -14.39 6.27 7.93
N ALA A 303 -15.44 5.47 8.11
CA ALA A 303 -15.38 4.01 7.95
C ALA A 303 -14.98 3.56 6.53
N ARG A 304 -15.34 4.36 5.51
CA ARG A 304 -14.92 4.15 4.12
C ARG A 304 -13.49 4.62 3.85
N ALA A 305 -13.05 5.73 4.46
CA ALA A 305 -11.69 6.23 4.34
C ALA A 305 -10.68 5.24 4.94
N THR A 306 -11.07 4.52 6.00
CA THR A 306 -10.24 3.51 6.68
C THR A 306 -10.26 2.14 5.99
N ALA A 307 -10.57 2.08 4.69
CA ALA A 307 -10.56 0.84 3.94
C ALA A 307 -9.17 0.18 3.99
N GLY A 308 -9.13 -1.09 4.40
CA GLY A 308 -7.89 -1.85 4.51
C GLY A 308 -7.01 -1.51 5.72
N LEU A 309 -7.50 -0.67 6.64
CA LEU A 309 -6.88 -0.42 7.94
C LEU A 309 -7.45 -1.37 9.01
N THR A 310 -6.65 -1.59 10.05
CA THR A 310 -7.05 -2.26 11.29
C THR A 310 -7.95 -1.35 12.14
N LEU A 311 -8.76 -1.91 13.04
CA LEU A 311 -9.57 -1.10 13.95
C LEU A 311 -8.68 -0.30 14.91
N ARG A 312 -7.52 -0.85 15.27
CA ARG A 312 -6.47 -0.15 16.01
C ARG A 312 -5.99 1.07 15.23
N ALA A 313 -5.68 0.94 13.94
CA ALA A 313 -5.28 2.08 13.11
C ALA A 313 -6.37 3.14 12.99
N MET A 314 -7.66 2.77 12.99
CA MET A 314 -8.75 3.74 13.08
C MET A 314 -8.69 4.54 14.38
N ARG A 315 -8.49 3.86 15.52
CA ARG A 315 -8.37 4.51 16.83
C ARG A 315 -7.15 5.44 16.91
N GLU A 316 -6.00 4.99 16.41
CA GLU A 316 -4.80 5.83 16.37
C GLU A 316 -4.97 7.03 15.42
N SER A 317 -5.71 6.88 14.31
CA SER A 317 -6.07 8.00 13.44
C SER A 317 -6.94 9.03 14.17
N THR A 318 -7.94 8.58 14.95
CA THR A 318 -8.79 9.45 15.77
C THR A 318 -8.00 10.15 16.87
N ARG A 319 -7.11 9.43 17.55
CA ARG A 319 -6.23 10.01 18.58
C ARG A 319 -5.33 11.09 17.99
N MET A 320 -4.72 10.79 16.84
CA MET A 320 -3.89 11.75 16.10
C MET A 320 -4.69 12.99 15.68
N ALA A 321 -5.95 12.82 15.28
CA ALA A 321 -6.85 13.91 14.95
C ALA A 321 -7.15 14.79 16.17
N LEU A 322 -7.41 14.18 17.33
CA LEU A 322 -7.63 14.88 18.60
C LEU A 322 -6.40 15.68 19.02
N ASP A 323 -5.21 15.08 18.97
CA ASP A 323 -3.95 15.75 19.30
C ASP A 323 -3.67 16.97 18.40
N ARG A 324 -4.19 16.94 17.16
CA ARG A 324 -4.11 18.04 16.17
C ARG A 324 -5.30 19.00 16.23
N GLY A 325 -6.29 18.78 17.09
CA GLY A 325 -7.50 19.59 17.17
C GLY A 325 -8.39 19.52 15.93
N LEU A 326 -8.30 18.45 15.15
CA LEU A 326 -9.15 18.24 13.97
C LEU A 326 -10.57 17.79 14.40
N PRO A 327 -11.64 18.39 13.83
CA PRO A 327 -13.00 17.94 14.09
C PRO A 327 -13.24 16.54 13.48
N PHE A 328 -14.23 15.81 13.99
CA PHE A 328 -14.58 14.48 13.48
C PHE A 328 -14.97 14.51 11.98
N SER A 329 -15.56 15.61 11.52
CA SER A 329 -15.85 15.84 10.09
C SER A 329 -14.61 15.83 9.19
N ALA A 330 -13.42 16.09 9.74
CA ALA A 330 -12.14 16.06 9.03
C ALA A 330 -11.41 14.70 9.15
N MET A 331 -12.06 13.65 9.65
CA MET A 331 -11.39 12.38 9.90
C MET A 331 -10.86 11.70 8.63
N ARG A 332 -11.43 11.99 7.46
CA ARG A 332 -10.86 11.56 6.17
C ARG A 332 -9.45 12.10 5.97
N ASP A 333 -9.20 13.36 6.32
CA ASP A 333 -7.87 13.96 6.23
C ASP A 333 -6.93 13.38 7.28
N ALA A 334 -7.43 13.12 8.49
CA ALA A 334 -6.64 12.43 9.52
C ALA A 334 -6.18 11.03 9.07
N VAL A 335 -7.06 10.25 8.43
CA VAL A 335 -6.69 8.94 7.87
C VAL A 335 -5.62 9.08 6.79
N ARG A 336 -5.74 10.09 5.90
CA ARG A 336 -4.70 10.37 4.89
C ARG A 336 -3.35 10.66 5.55
N VAL A 337 -3.33 11.54 6.55
CA VAL A 337 -2.11 11.90 7.27
C VAL A 337 -1.52 10.68 7.98
N TYR A 338 -2.35 9.81 8.56
CA TYR A 338 -1.90 8.57 9.18
C TYR A 338 -1.26 7.61 8.17
N GLN A 339 -1.85 7.47 6.98
CA GLN A 339 -1.37 6.56 5.93
C GLN A 339 -0.12 7.07 5.22
N LEU A 340 -0.03 8.38 4.98
CA LEU A 340 1.02 8.98 4.15
C LEU A 340 2.13 9.66 4.95
N GLY A 341 1.86 10.04 6.21
CA GLY A 341 2.78 10.86 7.01
C GLY A 341 2.92 12.31 6.53
N VAL A 342 2.14 12.75 5.54
CA VAL A 342 2.19 14.10 4.96
C VAL A 342 0.95 14.91 5.35
N GLU A 343 1.18 16.06 5.98
CA GLU A 343 0.11 16.96 6.42
C GLU A 343 -0.50 17.73 5.25
N ASP A 344 0.35 18.35 4.43
CA ASP A 344 -0.05 19.16 3.29
C ASP A 344 -0.76 18.33 2.22
N ASN A 345 -1.89 18.84 1.73
CA ASN A 345 -2.66 18.24 0.65
C ASN A 345 -2.78 19.18 -0.54
N PRO A 346 -1.93 19.02 -1.56
CA PRO A 346 -2.02 19.77 -2.82
C PRO A 346 -3.42 19.69 -3.47
N TRP A 347 -4.12 18.56 -3.37
CA TRP A 347 -5.44 18.37 -3.98
C TRP A 347 -6.55 19.22 -3.34
N GLY A 348 -6.36 19.63 -2.08
CA GLY A 348 -7.28 20.53 -1.39
C GLY A 348 -7.00 22.01 -1.67
N ALA A 349 -5.85 22.34 -2.24
CA ALA A 349 -5.41 23.71 -2.38
C ALA A 349 -6.12 24.45 -3.53
N SER A 350 -6.44 25.72 -3.31
CA SER A 350 -7.13 26.56 -4.30
C SER A 350 -6.28 26.80 -5.55
N TYR A 351 -4.95 26.90 -5.40
CA TYR A 351 -4.03 27.14 -6.51
C TYR A 351 -4.06 26.02 -7.54
N LEU A 352 -4.26 24.76 -7.12
CA LEU A 352 -4.26 23.62 -8.03
C LEU A 352 -5.44 23.69 -9.02
N ARG A 353 -6.59 24.16 -8.55
CA ARG A 353 -7.77 24.34 -9.42
C ARG A 353 -7.54 25.42 -10.47
N GLU A 354 -6.81 26.47 -10.11
CA GLU A 354 -6.44 27.52 -11.07
C GLU A 354 -5.40 27.01 -12.06
N GLN A 355 -4.37 26.30 -11.59
CA GLN A 355 -3.38 25.66 -12.46
C GLN A 355 -4.01 24.70 -13.47
N ILE A 356 -4.99 23.87 -13.08
CA ILE A 356 -5.70 22.98 -14.01
C ILE A 356 -6.53 23.79 -15.02
N ARG A 357 -7.12 24.93 -14.62
CA ARG A 357 -7.91 25.79 -15.49
C ARG A 357 -7.05 26.46 -16.56
N GLU A 358 -5.89 26.96 -16.17
CA GLU A 358 -4.90 27.55 -17.07
C GLU A 358 -4.08 26.49 -17.83
N GLY A 359 -4.11 25.25 -17.33
CA GLY A 359 -3.32 24.12 -17.83
C GLY A 359 -3.58 23.77 -19.29
N GLU A 360 -4.76 24.07 -19.85
CA GLU A 360 -5.05 23.84 -21.26
C GLU A 360 -4.13 24.64 -22.19
N ALA A 361 -3.93 25.93 -21.89
CA ALA A 361 -3.06 26.79 -22.67
C ALA A 361 -1.60 26.36 -22.53
N TYR A 362 -1.18 26.03 -21.30
CA TYR A 362 0.17 25.52 -21.03
C TYR A 362 0.44 24.21 -21.79
N ILE A 363 -0.45 23.22 -21.67
CA ILE A 363 -0.29 21.92 -22.33
C ILE A 363 -0.29 22.09 -23.86
N ARG A 364 -1.19 22.89 -24.44
CA ARG A 364 -1.22 23.15 -25.90
C ARG A 364 0.01 23.92 -26.41
N SER A 365 0.68 24.68 -25.55
CA SER A 365 1.93 25.33 -25.93
C SER A 365 3.04 24.29 -26.20
N ARG A 366 2.97 23.12 -25.54
CA ARG A 366 4.00 22.08 -25.55
C ARG A 366 3.63 20.82 -26.35
N VAL A 367 2.39 20.38 -26.28
CA VAL A 367 1.84 19.22 -27.00
C VAL A 367 1.00 19.72 -28.17
N LYS A 368 1.47 19.49 -29.40
CA LYS A 368 0.89 20.01 -30.64
C LYS A 368 0.07 18.95 -31.37
N GLY A 369 -1.09 19.35 -31.91
CA GLY A 369 -1.96 18.50 -32.76
C GLY A 369 -2.68 17.37 -32.02
N GLN A 370 -2.88 17.49 -30.70
CA GLN A 370 -3.50 16.46 -29.86
C GLN A 370 -4.64 17.03 -29.01
N GLU A 371 -5.45 17.93 -29.57
CA GLU A 371 -6.42 18.75 -28.83
C GLU A 371 -7.46 17.91 -28.09
N LYS A 372 -7.92 16.80 -28.70
CA LYS A 372 -8.87 15.87 -28.08
C LYS A 372 -8.25 15.10 -26.92
N ALA A 373 -6.99 14.68 -27.06
CA ALA A 373 -6.27 13.98 -26.00
C ALA A 373 -6.03 14.91 -24.79
N VAL A 374 -5.66 16.17 -25.06
CA VAL A 374 -5.49 17.21 -24.04
C VAL A 374 -6.80 17.49 -23.32
N ALA A 375 -7.90 17.71 -24.05
CA ALA A 375 -9.21 17.97 -23.45
C ALA A 375 -9.67 16.82 -22.53
N LYS A 376 -9.58 15.57 -23.01
CA LYS A 376 -9.95 14.38 -22.22
C LYS A 376 -9.06 14.21 -20.99
N THR A 377 -7.77 14.50 -21.10
CA THR A 377 -6.83 14.47 -19.97
C THR A 377 -7.22 15.50 -18.92
N LEU A 378 -7.49 16.75 -19.32
CA LEU A 378 -7.92 17.81 -18.41
C LEU A 378 -9.23 17.47 -17.71
N ASP A 379 -10.19 16.85 -18.39
CA ASP A 379 -11.45 16.42 -17.76
C ASP A 379 -11.22 15.36 -16.68
N ILE A 380 -10.28 14.44 -16.91
CA ILE A 380 -9.86 13.46 -15.92
C ILE A 380 -9.16 14.14 -14.73
N LEU A 381 -8.31 15.15 -14.96
CA LEU A 381 -7.65 15.91 -13.90
C LEU A 381 -8.64 16.76 -13.07
N LYS A 382 -9.63 17.39 -13.73
CA LYS A 382 -10.70 18.11 -13.02
C LYS A 382 -11.48 17.16 -12.11
N ARG A 383 -11.79 15.96 -12.60
CA ARG A 383 -12.44 14.91 -11.79
C ARG A 383 -11.56 14.47 -10.61
N ALA A 384 -10.25 14.34 -10.80
CA ALA A 384 -9.28 14.04 -9.75
C ALA A 384 -9.22 15.13 -8.68
N ALA A 385 -9.15 16.41 -9.09
CA ALA A 385 -9.13 17.57 -8.20
C ALA A 385 -10.44 17.74 -7.41
N LEU A 386 -11.58 17.34 -7.98
CA LEU A 386 -12.86 17.31 -7.28
C LEU A 386 -13.05 16.06 -6.40
N GLY A 387 -12.11 15.11 -6.41
CA GLY A 387 -12.22 13.85 -5.67
C GLY A 387 -13.35 12.95 -6.19
N LEU A 388 -13.75 13.12 -7.45
CA LEU A 388 -14.83 12.38 -8.12
C LEU A 388 -14.30 11.13 -8.87
N SER A 389 -12.98 10.91 -8.85
CA SER A 389 -12.37 9.72 -9.43
C SER A 389 -12.82 8.47 -8.69
N GLY A 390 -13.40 7.52 -9.42
CA GLY A 390 -13.88 6.27 -8.82
C GLY A 390 -15.13 6.43 -7.93
N ALA A 391 -15.84 7.56 -7.98
CA ALA A 391 -17.04 7.82 -7.18
C ALA A 391 -18.15 6.78 -7.38
N GLN A 392 -18.19 6.11 -8.53
CA GLN A 392 -19.12 5.03 -8.83
C GLN A 392 -18.83 3.71 -8.09
N ALA A 393 -17.69 3.59 -7.41
CA ALA A 393 -17.25 2.35 -6.81
C ALA A 393 -17.50 2.30 -5.30
N SER A 394 -17.60 1.10 -4.73
CA SER A 394 -17.91 0.87 -3.31
C SER A 394 -16.91 1.48 -2.33
N HIS A 395 -15.67 1.73 -2.79
CA HIS A 395 -14.57 2.33 -2.03
C HIS A 395 -13.91 3.44 -2.88
N PRO A 396 -14.45 4.67 -2.86
CA PRO A 396 -13.94 5.76 -3.69
C PRO A 396 -12.66 6.41 -3.11
N GLY A 397 -12.38 6.24 -1.81
CA GLY A 397 -11.27 6.92 -1.13
C GLY A 397 -9.90 6.26 -1.26
N SER A 398 -9.83 4.97 -1.62
CA SER A 398 -8.57 4.22 -1.64
C SER A 398 -7.87 4.21 -2.99
N ARG A 399 -8.58 4.45 -4.10
CA ARG A 399 -8.03 4.39 -5.46
C ARG A 399 -7.11 5.55 -5.80
N PRO A 400 -6.22 5.40 -6.79
CA PRO A 400 -5.42 6.51 -7.31
C PRO A 400 -6.27 7.69 -7.74
N ARG A 401 -5.76 8.90 -7.49
CA ARG A 401 -6.48 10.16 -7.72
C ARG A 401 -6.90 10.35 -9.17
N GLY A 402 -6.07 9.88 -10.10
CA GLY A 402 -6.37 9.85 -11.52
C GLY A 402 -5.71 8.65 -12.17
N VAL A 403 -6.39 8.08 -13.16
CA VAL A 403 -5.84 7.00 -14.00
C VAL A 403 -6.06 7.41 -15.45
N LEU A 404 -5.00 7.38 -16.27
CA LEU A 404 -4.99 7.72 -17.68
C LEU A 404 -4.34 6.58 -18.47
N PHE A 405 -4.91 6.24 -19.61
CA PHE A 405 -4.32 5.25 -20.53
C PHE A 405 -4.13 5.87 -21.91
N PHE A 406 -2.91 6.24 -22.26
CA PHE A 406 -2.53 6.89 -23.50
C PHE A 406 -2.24 5.85 -24.59
N ALA A 407 -3.11 5.77 -25.59
CA ALA A 407 -3.01 4.82 -26.68
C ALA A 407 -2.82 5.54 -28.01
N GLY A 408 -1.84 5.13 -28.82
CA GLY A 408 -1.67 5.67 -30.17
C GLY A 408 -0.26 5.49 -30.73
N PRO A 409 0.02 6.06 -31.91
CA PRO A 409 1.30 5.89 -32.60
C PRO A 409 2.52 6.30 -31.77
N THR A 410 3.68 5.78 -32.13
CA THR A 410 4.96 6.21 -31.55
C THR A 410 5.25 7.67 -31.89
N GLY A 411 5.86 8.41 -30.97
CA GLY A 411 6.30 9.78 -31.25
C GLY A 411 5.18 10.85 -31.32
N THR A 412 3.95 10.55 -30.90
CA THR A 412 2.80 11.49 -30.91
C THR A 412 2.69 12.39 -29.68
N GLY A 413 3.65 12.31 -28.73
CA GLY A 413 3.70 13.18 -27.55
C GLY A 413 3.05 12.61 -26.28
N LYS A 414 2.78 11.30 -26.20
CA LYS A 414 2.25 10.64 -24.99
C LYS A 414 3.06 10.97 -23.71
N THR A 415 4.38 10.79 -23.78
CA THR A 415 5.32 11.06 -22.68
C THR A 415 5.39 12.56 -22.36
N GLU A 416 5.34 13.42 -23.37
CA GLU A 416 5.36 14.88 -23.17
C GLU A 416 4.07 15.40 -22.53
N LEU A 417 2.91 14.80 -22.85
CA LEU A 417 1.67 15.10 -22.15
C LEU A 417 1.75 14.70 -20.68
N ALA A 418 2.31 13.53 -20.36
CA ALA A 418 2.48 13.07 -18.98
C ALA A 418 3.37 14.03 -18.15
N LYS A 419 4.50 14.47 -18.70
CA LYS A 419 5.36 15.47 -18.05
C LYS A 419 4.66 16.80 -17.87
N SER A 420 3.92 17.25 -18.89
CA SER A 420 3.14 18.49 -18.81
C SER A 420 2.07 18.44 -17.72
N VAL A 421 1.42 17.28 -17.54
CA VAL A 421 0.47 17.03 -16.44
C VAL A 421 1.17 17.15 -15.08
N ALA A 422 2.38 16.61 -14.93
CA ALA A 422 3.14 16.75 -13.68
C ALA A 422 3.45 18.23 -13.37
N THR A 423 3.87 19.01 -14.36
CA THR A 423 4.09 20.46 -14.16
C THR A 423 2.81 21.20 -13.79
N VAL A 424 1.67 20.88 -14.42
CA VAL A 424 0.38 21.51 -14.10
C VAL A 424 -0.07 21.18 -12.68
N LEU A 425 0.13 19.95 -12.22
CA LEU A 425 -0.36 19.51 -10.91
C LEU A 425 0.58 19.86 -9.76
N PHE A 426 1.89 19.75 -9.98
CA PHE A 426 2.90 19.79 -8.93
C PHE A 426 4.01 20.81 -9.20
N GLY A 427 3.88 21.61 -10.26
CA GLY A 427 4.80 22.72 -10.58
C GLY A 427 6.12 22.33 -11.23
N THR A 428 6.45 21.03 -11.31
CA THR A 428 7.71 20.54 -11.90
C THR A 428 7.50 19.28 -12.74
N GLU A 429 8.34 19.09 -13.76
CA GLU A 429 8.41 17.84 -14.53
C GLU A 429 8.99 16.69 -13.70
N ASP A 430 9.82 16.98 -12.70
CA ASP A 430 10.46 15.95 -11.85
C ASP A 430 9.43 15.17 -11.02
N ALA A 431 8.25 15.75 -10.81
CA ALA A 431 7.11 15.06 -10.19
C ALA A 431 6.55 13.93 -11.08
N CYS A 432 7.01 13.79 -12.33
CA CYS A 432 6.73 12.67 -13.21
C CYS A 432 7.77 11.56 -13.02
N LEU A 433 7.42 10.53 -12.26
CA LEU A 433 8.22 9.32 -12.09
C LEU A 433 7.95 8.36 -13.26
N ARG A 434 8.96 8.13 -14.10
CA ARG A 434 8.83 7.32 -15.32
C ARG A 434 9.46 5.94 -15.16
N PHE A 435 8.73 4.91 -15.57
CA PHE A 435 9.20 3.52 -15.70
C PHE A 435 8.97 3.02 -17.13
N ASP A 436 10.02 2.52 -17.77
CA ASP A 436 9.93 1.85 -19.08
C ASP A 436 9.62 0.37 -18.87
N MET A 437 8.43 -0.08 -19.27
CA MET A 437 7.98 -1.45 -19.04
C MET A 437 8.74 -2.48 -19.86
N SER A 438 9.52 -2.07 -20.87
CA SER A 438 10.43 -2.96 -21.59
C SER A 438 11.53 -3.52 -20.69
N GLU A 439 11.96 -2.73 -19.68
CA GLU A 439 12.91 -3.19 -18.66
C GLU A 439 12.29 -4.19 -17.68
N PHE A 440 10.95 -4.22 -17.61
CA PHE A 440 10.19 -5.07 -16.70
C PHE A 440 9.49 -6.24 -17.43
N SER A 441 10.09 -6.69 -18.54
CA SER A 441 9.59 -7.79 -19.36
C SER A 441 9.93 -9.19 -18.83
N ALA A 442 10.84 -9.28 -17.85
CA ALA A 442 11.25 -10.54 -17.24
C ALA A 442 10.57 -10.75 -15.87
N ALA A 443 10.21 -11.99 -15.52
CA ALA A 443 9.48 -12.32 -14.29
C ALA A 443 10.14 -11.79 -12.99
N HIS A 444 11.47 -11.80 -12.90
CA HIS A 444 12.21 -11.33 -11.71
C HIS A 444 12.28 -9.79 -11.60
N SER A 445 11.86 -9.05 -12.63
CA SER A 445 11.87 -7.58 -12.62
C SER A 445 10.78 -7.00 -11.70
N VAL A 446 9.74 -7.78 -11.40
CA VAL A 446 8.67 -7.43 -10.44
C VAL A 446 9.27 -7.09 -9.07
N ASP A 447 10.25 -7.87 -8.64
CA ASP A 447 10.92 -7.69 -7.35
C ASP A 447 11.74 -6.39 -7.31
N ARG A 448 12.32 -5.96 -8.43
CA ARG A 448 13.01 -4.67 -8.54
C ARG A 448 12.02 -3.50 -8.45
N LEU A 449 10.88 -3.62 -9.12
CA LEU A 449 9.86 -2.57 -9.15
C LEU A 449 9.19 -2.40 -7.78
N ILE A 450 8.86 -3.50 -7.11
CA ILE A 450 7.98 -3.51 -5.93
C ILE A 450 8.73 -3.75 -4.62
N GLY A 451 9.80 -4.54 -4.66
CA GLY A 451 10.60 -4.93 -3.50
C GLY A 451 10.59 -6.45 -3.33
N ALA A 452 11.78 -7.04 -3.30
CA ALA A 452 11.98 -8.48 -3.17
C ALA A 452 11.55 -9.00 -1.78
N PRO A 453 11.10 -10.27 -1.66
CA PRO A 453 10.85 -10.90 -0.37
C PRO A 453 12.15 -11.27 0.37
N PRO A 454 12.10 -11.59 1.67
CA PRO A 454 13.27 -12.02 2.44
C PRO A 454 14.00 -13.20 1.78
N GLY A 455 15.33 -13.13 1.74
CA GLY A 455 16.18 -14.17 1.14
C GLY A 455 16.52 -13.99 -0.34
N TYR A 456 16.03 -12.93 -0.98
CA TYR A 456 16.33 -12.59 -2.38
C TYR A 456 17.25 -11.35 -2.49
N VAL A 457 18.03 -11.28 -3.57
CA VAL A 457 18.93 -10.13 -3.82
C VAL A 457 18.09 -8.87 -4.05
N GLY A 458 18.45 -7.78 -3.38
CA GLY A 458 17.69 -6.52 -3.42
C GLY A 458 16.68 -6.35 -2.28
N TYR A 459 16.58 -7.33 -1.37
CA TYR A 459 15.70 -7.25 -0.20
C TYR A 459 15.90 -5.96 0.63
N GLU A 460 17.14 -5.53 0.88
CA GLU A 460 17.43 -4.33 1.69
C GLU A 460 17.18 -3.00 0.95
N ALA A 461 17.13 -3.01 -0.39
CA ALA A 461 17.00 -1.79 -1.19
C ALA A 461 15.55 -1.29 -1.32
N GLY A 462 14.56 -2.14 -1.01
CA GLY A 462 13.15 -1.87 -1.29
C GLY A 462 12.84 -1.91 -2.80
N GLY A 463 11.59 -1.61 -3.17
CA GLY A 463 11.20 -1.47 -4.58
C GLY A 463 11.40 -0.06 -5.11
N GLU A 464 11.76 0.07 -6.39
CA GLU A 464 11.91 1.38 -7.04
C GLU A 464 10.61 2.20 -7.02
N LEU A 465 9.47 1.57 -7.32
CA LEU A 465 8.16 2.23 -7.33
C LEU A 465 7.65 2.49 -5.92
N THR A 466 7.68 1.47 -5.05
CA THR A 466 7.13 1.54 -3.69
C THR A 466 7.89 2.55 -2.84
N SER A 467 9.22 2.56 -2.93
CA SER A 467 10.04 3.50 -2.16
C SER A 467 9.87 4.94 -2.65
N ALA A 468 9.82 5.16 -3.97
CA ALA A 468 9.66 6.50 -4.53
C ALA A 468 8.30 7.12 -4.17
N VAL A 469 7.21 6.36 -4.26
CA VAL A 469 5.86 6.83 -3.91
C VAL A 469 5.68 7.00 -2.40
N ARG A 470 6.33 6.18 -1.59
CA ARG A 470 6.32 6.32 -0.12
C ARG A 470 7.04 7.60 0.33
N ASN A 471 8.15 7.94 -0.32
CA ASN A 471 8.90 9.16 -0.01
C ASN A 471 8.17 10.43 -0.48
N ASP A 472 7.45 10.34 -1.59
CA ASP A 472 6.64 11.44 -2.13
C ASP A 472 5.37 10.89 -2.80
N PRO A 473 4.22 10.93 -2.10
CA PRO A 473 2.97 10.37 -2.59
C PRO A 473 2.25 11.25 -3.62
N PHE A 474 2.64 12.53 -3.76
CA PHE A 474 1.99 13.49 -4.65
C PHE A 474 2.71 13.59 -5.99
N ARG A 475 2.58 12.54 -6.79
CA ARG A 475 3.32 12.42 -8.06
C ARG A 475 2.46 11.92 -9.21
N VAL A 476 2.95 12.20 -10.42
CA VAL A 476 2.50 11.52 -11.63
C VAL A 476 3.41 10.31 -11.83
N VAL A 477 2.85 9.12 -11.92
CA VAL A 477 3.61 7.89 -12.21
C VAL A 477 3.29 7.44 -13.64
N LEU A 478 4.30 7.47 -14.50
CA LEU A 478 4.21 7.11 -15.90
C LEU A 478 4.79 5.71 -16.13
N PHE A 479 3.96 4.77 -16.56
CA PHE A 479 4.33 3.44 -17.01
C PHE A 479 4.31 3.42 -18.55
N ASP A 480 5.49 3.48 -19.15
CA ASP A 480 5.66 3.58 -20.60
C ASP A 480 5.66 2.18 -21.24
N GLU A 481 4.95 2.01 -22.36
CA GLU A 481 4.87 0.75 -23.12
C GLU A 481 4.38 -0.46 -22.31
N ILE A 482 3.25 -0.33 -21.60
CA ILE A 482 2.71 -1.39 -20.73
C ILE A 482 2.50 -2.75 -21.41
N ASP A 483 2.34 -2.77 -22.73
CA ASP A 483 2.27 -4.00 -23.53
C ASP A 483 3.58 -4.83 -23.55
N LYS A 484 4.67 -4.31 -22.98
CA LYS A 484 5.96 -4.99 -22.84
C LYS A 484 6.24 -5.54 -21.45
N ALA A 485 5.41 -5.22 -20.47
CA ALA A 485 5.58 -5.69 -19.10
C ALA A 485 5.33 -7.21 -18.97
N ASP A 486 6.01 -7.84 -18.02
CA ASP A 486 5.69 -9.18 -17.55
C ASP A 486 4.28 -9.24 -16.92
N THR A 487 3.60 -10.38 -17.03
CA THR A 487 2.25 -10.56 -16.49
C THR A 487 2.19 -10.39 -14.97
N GLY A 488 3.26 -10.73 -14.25
CA GLY A 488 3.36 -10.50 -12.80
C GLY A 488 3.35 -9.02 -12.43
N VAL A 489 3.87 -8.13 -13.29
CA VAL A 489 3.78 -6.67 -13.11
C VAL A 489 2.34 -6.20 -13.32
N LEU A 490 1.68 -6.70 -14.36
CA LEU A 490 0.28 -6.35 -14.69
C LEU A 490 -0.68 -6.74 -13.55
N ASP A 491 -0.48 -7.91 -12.96
CA ASP A 491 -1.28 -8.39 -11.82
C ASP A 491 -1.13 -7.47 -10.60
N LYS A 492 0.05 -6.86 -10.42
CA LYS A 492 0.29 -5.88 -9.35
C LYS A 492 -0.34 -4.52 -9.65
N PHE A 493 -0.39 -4.10 -10.92
CA PHE A 493 -1.13 -2.90 -11.31
C PHE A 493 -2.63 -3.05 -11.11
N LEU A 494 -3.21 -4.24 -11.27
CA LEU A 494 -4.60 -4.50 -10.91
C LEU A 494 -4.87 -4.16 -9.44
N GLN A 495 -4.01 -4.66 -8.54
CA GLN A 495 -4.11 -4.36 -7.11
C GLN A 495 -4.06 -2.85 -6.85
N VAL A 496 -3.17 -2.11 -7.50
CA VAL A 496 -3.07 -0.65 -7.37
C VAL A 496 -4.30 0.06 -7.93
N LEU A 497 -4.86 -0.37 -9.07
CA LEU A 497 -6.04 0.26 -9.66
C LEU A 497 -7.33 -0.02 -8.86
N GLU A 498 -7.38 -1.13 -8.14
CA GLU A 498 -8.53 -1.54 -7.35
C GLU A 498 -8.50 -0.98 -5.93
N ASP A 499 -7.38 -1.19 -5.23
CA ASP A 499 -7.22 -0.88 -3.82
C ASP A 499 -6.39 0.37 -3.58
N GLY A 500 -5.67 0.88 -4.59
CA GLY A 500 -4.75 2.02 -4.50
C GLY A 500 -3.68 1.86 -3.44
N ARG A 501 -3.28 0.61 -3.18
CA ARG A 501 -2.15 0.27 -2.32
C ARG A 501 -1.39 -0.91 -2.89
N LEU A 502 -0.11 -0.99 -2.55
CA LEU A 502 0.76 -2.09 -2.91
C LEU A 502 1.59 -2.46 -1.69
N THR A 503 1.59 -3.74 -1.33
CA THR A 503 2.44 -4.26 -0.26
C THR A 503 3.65 -4.93 -0.87
N ASP A 504 4.84 -4.50 -0.45
CA ASP A 504 6.10 -5.06 -0.92
C ASP A 504 6.44 -6.41 -0.26
N GLY A 505 7.50 -7.06 -0.72
CA GLY A 505 7.96 -8.33 -0.16
C GLY A 505 8.36 -8.27 1.32
N GLN A 506 8.59 -7.07 1.88
CA GLN A 506 8.87 -6.86 3.30
C GLN A 506 7.60 -6.72 4.15
N GLY A 507 6.42 -6.68 3.52
CA GLY A 507 5.15 -6.43 4.20
C GLY A 507 4.83 -4.94 4.38
N VAL A 508 5.64 -4.03 3.82
CA VAL A 508 5.39 -2.59 3.93
C VAL A 508 4.41 -2.17 2.85
N THR A 509 3.34 -1.50 3.27
CA THR A 509 2.27 -1.05 2.37
C THR A 509 2.52 0.38 1.91
N THR A 510 2.46 0.59 0.60
CA THR A 510 2.59 1.90 -0.06
C THR A 510 1.24 2.29 -0.65
N TYR A 511 0.79 3.52 -0.40
CA TYR A 511 -0.50 4.04 -0.86
C TYR A 511 -0.32 4.93 -2.09
N PHE A 512 -1.16 4.72 -3.10
CA PHE A 512 -1.18 5.44 -4.38
C PHE A 512 -2.40 6.37 -4.50
N SER A 513 -3.17 6.54 -3.43
CA SER A 513 -4.43 7.29 -3.42
C SER A 513 -4.28 8.76 -3.83
N GLU A 514 -3.08 9.33 -3.66
CA GLU A 514 -2.77 10.72 -4.03
C GLU A 514 -1.99 10.84 -5.35
N CYS A 515 -1.66 9.71 -5.99
CA CYS A 515 -0.95 9.68 -7.26
C CYS A 515 -1.89 9.83 -8.46
N VAL A 516 -1.35 10.33 -9.57
CA VAL A 516 -1.95 10.19 -10.91
C VAL A 516 -1.17 9.13 -11.67
N LEU A 517 -1.82 8.04 -12.05
CA LEU A 517 -1.20 6.96 -12.83
C LEU A 517 -1.47 7.18 -14.32
N ILE A 518 -0.41 7.15 -15.11
CA ILE A 518 -0.46 7.25 -16.56
C ILE A 518 0.18 6.01 -17.15
N PHE A 519 -0.56 5.29 -17.98
CA PHE A 519 -0.08 4.16 -18.74
C PHE A 519 0.02 4.56 -20.21
N THR A 520 1.07 4.18 -20.92
CA THR A 520 1.14 4.36 -22.37
C THR A 520 1.16 3.02 -23.08
N SER A 521 0.64 3.01 -24.29
CA SER A 521 0.78 1.87 -25.18
C SER A 521 0.87 2.32 -26.63
N ASN A 522 1.67 1.59 -27.40
CA ASN A 522 1.79 1.73 -28.85
C ASN A 522 0.86 0.76 -29.61
N LEU A 523 -0.06 0.09 -28.89
CA LEU A 523 -1.03 -0.84 -29.47
C LEU A 523 -1.93 -0.14 -30.49
N GLY A 524 -2.00 -0.73 -31.69
CA GLY A 524 -2.87 -0.30 -32.78
C GLY A 524 -2.19 0.36 -33.98
N VAL A 525 -0.85 0.45 -34.02
CA VAL A 525 -0.11 1.07 -35.14
C VAL A 525 0.93 0.14 -35.79
N ARG A 526 1.43 -0.87 -35.07
CA ARG A 526 2.36 -1.84 -35.65
C ARG A 526 1.62 -2.85 -36.53
N SER A 527 2.01 -2.88 -37.81
CA SER A 527 1.79 -4.03 -38.69
C SER A 527 2.30 -5.29 -37.98
N ARG A 528 1.43 -6.29 -37.73
CA ARG A 528 1.87 -7.67 -37.91
C ARG A 528 2.36 -7.72 -39.36
N SER A 529 3.65 -7.95 -39.56
CA SER A 529 4.26 -8.19 -40.86
C SER A 529 3.41 -9.16 -41.68
N ASP A 530 3.22 -8.87 -42.96
CA ASP A 530 2.43 -9.65 -43.92
C ASP A 530 2.69 -11.16 -43.78
N GLY A 531 1.82 -11.88 -43.05
CA GLY A 531 1.97 -13.32 -42.85
C GLY A 531 1.18 -13.95 -41.69
N ASP A 532 0.72 -13.18 -40.70
CA ASP A 532 0.00 -13.74 -39.54
C ASP A 532 -1.49 -13.38 -39.56
N SER A 533 -2.37 -14.39 -39.56
CA SER A 533 -3.82 -14.31 -39.80
C SER A 533 -4.63 -13.71 -38.63
N GLY A 534 -4.10 -12.72 -37.90
CA GLY A 534 -4.77 -12.05 -36.78
C GLY A 534 -5.47 -10.75 -37.19
N GLY A 535 -6.81 -10.75 -37.24
CA GLY A 535 -7.68 -9.76 -37.87
C GLY A 535 -7.85 -8.37 -37.22
N GLY A 536 -6.76 -7.68 -36.84
CA GLY A 536 -6.81 -6.28 -36.41
C GLY A 536 -7.01 -5.29 -37.58
N LYS A 537 -7.83 -4.25 -37.41
CA LYS A 537 -7.97 -3.17 -38.41
C LYS A 537 -6.76 -2.23 -38.35
N LYS A 538 -6.26 -1.83 -39.52
CA LYS A 538 -5.08 -0.95 -39.63
C LYS A 538 -5.48 0.51 -39.41
N ALA A 539 -4.84 1.16 -38.43
CA ALA A 539 -4.86 2.62 -38.33
C ALA A 539 -3.94 3.22 -39.40
N VAL A 540 -4.41 4.24 -40.11
CA VAL A 540 -3.68 4.88 -41.22
C VAL A 540 -3.64 6.39 -40.98
N PRO A 541 -2.50 7.06 -41.23
CA PRO A 541 -2.43 8.52 -41.17
C PRO A 541 -3.49 9.20 -42.04
N GLY A 542 -4.08 10.29 -41.55
CA GLY A 542 -5.08 11.09 -42.29
C GLY A 542 -6.53 10.57 -42.24
N MET A 543 -6.79 9.46 -41.55
CA MET A 543 -8.16 8.99 -41.33
C MET A 543 -8.93 9.90 -40.37
N PRO A 544 -10.28 9.96 -40.43
CA PRO A 544 -11.07 10.72 -39.47
C PRO A 544 -10.84 10.20 -38.04
N TYR A 545 -10.60 11.10 -37.08
CA TYR A 545 -10.32 10.75 -35.68
C TYR A 545 -11.32 9.75 -35.07
N HIS A 546 -12.61 9.85 -35.38
CA HIS A 546 -13.63 8.95 -34.82
C HIS A 546 -13.45 7.49 -35.29
N GLU A 547 -12.96 7.30 -36.51
CA GLU A 547 -12.61 5.98 -37.03
C GLU A 547 -11.30 5.49 -36.41
N LEU A 548 -10.31 6.38 -36.27
CA LEU A 548 -9.03 6.06 -35.61
C LEU A 548 -9.25 5.60 -34.17
N GLU A 549 -10.02 6.37 -33.41
CA GLU A 549 -10.39 6.07 -32.02
C GLU A 549 -11.06 4.70 -31.94
N LYS A 550 -12.00 4.40 -32.84
CA LYS A 550 -12.67 3.09 -32.89
C LYS A 550 -11.69 1.95 -33.17
N ILE A 551 -10.74 2.14 -34.07
CA ILE A 551 -9.71 1.13 -34.40
C ILE A 551 -8.77 0.91 -33.21
N ILE A 552 -8.23 1.99 -32.64
CA ILE A 552 -7.29 1.90 -31.50
C ILE A 552 -7.98 1.26 -30.29
N LEU A 553 -9.21 1.66 -29.96
CA LEU A 553 -9.96 1.05 -28.86
C LEU A 553 -10.23 -0.45 -29.11
N ALA A 554 -10.53 -0.85 -30.36
CA ALA A 554 -10.70 -2.25 -30.71
C ALA A 554 -9.39 -3.04 -30.55
N ASN A 555 -8.26 -2.47 -30.98
CA ASN A 555 -6.95 -3.10 -30.89
C ASN A 555 -6.47 -3.22 -29.43
N VAL A 556 -6.68 -2.19 -28.61
CA VAL A 556 -6.44 -2.25 -27.16
C VAL A 556 -7.30 -3.35 -26.54
N LYS A 557 -8.59 -3.41 -26.87
CA LYS A 557 -9.47 -4.48 -26.37
C LYS A 557 -9.00 -5.86 -26.78
N GLN A 558 -8.61 -6.03 -28.04
CA GLN A 558 -8.10 -7.31 -28.52
C GLN A 558 -6.86 -7.74 -27.75
N HIS A 559 -5.88 -6.85 -27.58
CA HIS A 559 -4.64 -7.16 -26.87
C HIS A 559 -4.90 -7.57 -25.42
N PHE A 560 -5.67 -6.76 -24.67
CA PHE A 560 -5.94 -7.03 -23.25
C PHE A 560 -6.76 -8.31 -23.02
N VAL A 561 -7.67 -8.64 -23.94
CA VAL A 561 -8.57 -9.79 -23.81
C VAL A 561 -7.96 -11.07 -24.39
N GLU A 562 -7.35 -11.01 -25.57
CA GLU A 562 -6.93 -12.17 -26.35
C GLU A 562 -5.43 -12.46 -26.23
N GLU A 563 -4.56 -11.45 -26.14
CA GLU A 563 -3.10 -11.66 -26.17
C GLU A 563 -2.52 -11.84 -24.76
N ILE A 564 -2.82 -10.92 -23.83
CA ILE A 564 -2.31 -11.01 -22.44
C ILE A 564 -3.29 -11.73 -21.49
N GLY A 565 -4.56 -11.92 -21.90
CA GLY A 565 -5.56 -12.63 -21.10
C GLY A 565 -5.91 -11.97 -19.77
N ARG A 566 -6.05 -10.63 -19.76
CA ARG A 566 -6.35 -9.80 -18.57
C ARG A 566 -7.46 -8.76 -18.87
N PRO A 567 -8.69 -9.19 -19.21
CA PRO A 567 -9.81 -8.29 -19.49
C PRO A 567 -10.16 -7.34 -18.32
N GLU A 568 -9.91 -7.76 -17.09
CA GLU A 568 -10.13 -6.99 -15.86
C GLU A 568 -9.29 -5.71 -15.82
N LEU A 569 -8.07 -5.73 -16.35
CA LEU A 569 -7.20 -4.55 -16.39
C LEU A 569 -7.78 -3.50 -17.33
N LEU A 570 -8.29 -3.92 -18.49
CA LEU A 570 -9.02 -3.03 -19.39
C LEU A 570 -10.29 -2.49 -18.74
N ASN A 571 -11.04 -3.28 -17.95
CA ASN A 571 -12.24 -2.78 -17.27
C ASN A 571 -11.92 -1.67 -16.26
N ARG A 572 -10.74 -1.72 -15.61
CA ARG A 572 -10.27 -0.67 -14.70
C ARG A 572 -9.76 0.58 -15.44
N LEU A 573 -9.17 0.41 -16.63
CA LEU A 573 -8.65 1.49 -17.46
C LEU A 573 -9.72 2.12 -18.39
N GLY A 574 -10.76 1.36 -18.76
CA GLY A 574 -11.53 1.54 -20.00
C GLY A 574 -12.26 2.87 -20.16
N GLY A 575 -12.74 3.48 -19.07
CA GLY A 575 -13.34 4.82 -19.10
C GLY A 575 -12.32 5.96 -19.30
N ASN A 576 -11.03 5.67 -19.18
CA ASN A 576 -9.95 6.64 -19.13
C ASN A 576 -8.93 6.49 -20.28
N VAL A 577 -9.27 5.73 -21.32
CA VAL A 577 -8.43 5.59 -22.52
C VAL A 577 -8.43 6.90 -23.31
N VAL A 578 -7.27 7.50 -23.48
CA VAL A 578 -7.05 8.72 -24.26
C VAL A 578 -6.31 8.34 -25.54
N VAL A 579 -6.96 8.53 -26.68
CA VAL A 579 -6.41 8.19 -27.99
C VAL A 579 -5.62 9.38 -28.55
N PHE A 580 -4.40 9.10 -29.00
CA PHE A 580 -3.51 10.04 -29.67
C PHE A 580 -3.61 9.85 -31.19
N ASP A 581 -3.71 10.96 -31.90
CA ASP A 581 -3.76 11.00 -33.35
C ASP A 581 -2.35 10.98 -33.95
N TYR A 582 -2.24 10.66 -35.23
CA TYR A 582 -1.03 10.90 -36.00
C TYR A 582 -0.74 12.40 -36.07
N ILE A 583 0.52 12.77 -36.25
CA ILE A 583 0.94 14.17 -36.37
C ILE A 583 0.68 14.64 -37.82
N PRO A 584 -0.19 15.64 -38.05
CA PRO A 584 -0.35 16.25 -39.38
C PRO A 584 0.93 16.96 -39.83
N ALA A 585 1.10 17.15 -41.14
CA ALA A 585 2.29 17.80 -41.71
C ALA A 585 2.48 19.24 -41.22
N GLU A 586 1.38 19.96 -41.03
CA GLU A 586 1.37 21.33 -40.50
C GLU A 586 1.87 21.34 -39.06
N VAL A 587 1.40 20.41 -38.25
CA VAL A 587 1.81 20.23 -36.84
C VAL A 587 3.27 19.76 -36.75
N ALA A 588 3.72 18.91 -37.67
CA ALA A 588 5.12 18.50 -37.73
C ALA A 588 6.05 19.71 -37.91
N THR A 589 5.63 20.70 -38.70
CA THR A 589 6.36 21.96 -38.85
C THR A 589 6.39 22.76 -37.54
N GLU A 590 5.27 22.85 -36.82
CA GLU A 590 5.25 23.51 -35.50
C GLU A 590 6.15 22.80 -34.47
N ILE A 591 6.20 21.46 -34.50
CA ILE A 591 7.08 20.67 -33.64
C ILE A 591 8.55 20.94 -33.99
N PHE A 592 8.88 20.99 -35.27
CA PHE A 592 10.22 21.35 -35.75
C PHE A 592 10.63 22.74 -35.24
N ASP A 593 9.77 23.74 -35.38
CA ASP A 593 10.05 25.11 -34.93
C ASP A 593 10.25 25.18 -33.41
N SER A 594 9.44 24.44 -32.66
CA SER A 594 9.56 24.33 -31.20
C SER A 594 10.89 23.70 -30.77
N GLN A 595 11.29 22.58 -31.39
CA GLN A 595 12.57 21.93 -31.12
C GLN A 595 13.76 22.82 -31.53
N MET A 596 13.66 23.52 -32.66
CA MET A 596 14.65 24.49 -33.11
C MET A 596 14.83 25.63 -32.10
N GLY A 597 13.73 26.20 -31.61
CA GLY A 597 13.73 27.23 -30.59
C GLY A 597 14.38 26.76 -29.29
N ASN A 598 14.15 25.51 -28.90
CA ASN A 598 14.81 24.90 -27.75
C ASN A 598 16.33 24.78 -27.94
N ILE A 599 16.79 24.31 -29.11
CA ILE A 599 18.22 24.23 -29.45
C ILE A 599 18.87 25.62 -29.39
N GLN A 600 18.24 26.63 -29.99
CA GLN A 600 18.72 28.02 -29.96
C GLN A 600 18.82 28.56 -28.54
N ARG A 601 17.84 28.25 -27.68
CA ARG A 601 17.82 28.67 -26.28
C ARG A 601 18.96 28.04 -25.48
N VAL A 602 19.13 26.72 -25.58
CA VAL A 602 20.20 25.97 -24.87
C VAL A 602 21.58 26.48 -25.29
N LEU A 603 21.83 26.66 -26.60
CA LEU A 603 23.10 27.20 -27.09
C LEU A 603 23.39 28.62 -26.56
N ARG A 604 22.36 29.45 -26.45
CA ARG A 604 22.50 30.81 -25.93
C ARG A 604 22.78 30.81 -24.43
N GLU A 605 22.03 30.02 -23.66
CA GLU A 605 22.09 30.02 -22.19
C GLU A 605 23.34 29.30 -21.66
N GLU A 606 23.72 28.16 -22.25
CA GLU A 606 24.83 27.34 -21.72
C GLU A 606 26.18 27.64 -22.37
N ARG A 607 26.19 28.25 -23.57
CA ARG A 607 27.41 28.47 -24.36
C ARG A 607 27.57 29.91 -24.84
N GLY A 608 26.59 30.79 -24.62
CA GLY A 608 26.64 32.17 -25.10
C GLY A 608 26.56 32.31 -26.63
N VAL A 609 26.17 31.26 -27.34
CA VAL A 609 26.14 31.21 -28.82
C VAL A 609 24.75 31.59 -29.34
N ARG A 610 24.68 32.56 -30.24
CA ARG A 610 23.43 32.92 -30.93
C ARG A 610 23.33 32.16 -32.26
N LEU A 611 22.40 31.22 -32.34
CA LEU A 611 22.09 30.49 -33.57
C LEU A 611 20.94 31.16 -34.33
N ARG A 612 21.16 31.43 -35.62
CA ARG A 612 20.15 31.91 -36.57
C ARG A 612 20.11 31.01 -37.81
N LEU A 613 18.95 30.86 -38.43
CA LEU A 613 18.78 30.16 -39.69
C LEU A 613 18.30 31.16 -40.75
N SER A 614 18.85 31.09 -41.96
CA SER A 614 18.27 31.80 -43.11
C SER A 614 16.90 31.22 -43.45
N GLY A 615 16.02 32.00 -44.08
CA GLY A 615 14.70 31.52 -44.48
C GLY A 615 14.74 30.34 -45.46
N GLU A 616 15.82 30.22 -46.24
CA GLU A 616 16.06 29.08 -47.12
C GLU A 616 16.52 27.85 -46.33
N ALA A 617 17.54 27.98 -45.49
CA ALA A 617 18.04 26.90 -44.64
C ALA A 617 16.94 26.32 -43.73
N HIS A 618 16.11 27.20 -43.18
CA HIS A 618 14.98 26.80 -42.35
C HIS A 618 13.97 25.94 -43.12
N ARG A 619 13.56 26.37 -44.33
CA ARG A 619 12.60 25.62 -45.16
C ARG A 619 13.16 24.28 -45.60
N THR A 620 14.41 24.23 -46.04
CA THR A 620 15.05 22.99 -46.48
C THR A 620 15.16 21.98 -45.34
N LEU A 621 15.64 22.44 -44.17
CA LEU A 621 15.80 21.57 -43.01
C LEU A 621 14.45 21.11 -42.46
N SER A 622 13.46 21.99 -42.39
CA SER A 622 12.09 21.67 -41.97
C SER A 622 11.47 20.60 -42.88
N ALA A 623 11.45 20.83 -44.20
CA ALA A 623 10.87 19.90 -45.16
C ALA A 623 11.51 18.49 -45.09
N HIS A 624 12.83 18.43 -44.89
CA HIS A 624 13.54 17.16 -44.73
C HIS A 624 13.23 16.48 -43.39
N CYS A 625 13.24 17.23 -42.29
CA CYS A 625 12.98 16.68 -40.96
C CYS A 625 11.53 16.24 -40.75
N THR A 626 10.57 16.80 -41.49
CA THR A 626 9.14 16.48 -41.40
C THR A 626 8.64 15.54 -42.50
N ALA A 627 9.52 15.03 -43.36
CA ALA A 627 9.11 14.20 -44.50
C ALA A 627 8.57 12.82 -44.08
N ASP A 628 9.08 12.27 -42.98
CA ASP A 628 8.69 10.96 -42.46
C ASP A 628 7.60 11.08 -41.39
N SER A 629 6.38 10.71 -41.73
CA SER A 629 5.24 10.71 -40.82
C SER A 629 5.21 9.53 -39.84
N ASP A 630 5.95 8.45 -40.10
CA ASP A 630 5.85 7.21 -39.34
C ASP A 630 6.59 7.28 -38.00
N ASN A 631 7.68 8.06 -37.95
CA ASN A 631 8.51 8.25 -36.75
C ASN A 631 8.03 9.38 -35.82
N GLY A 632 7.02 10.14 -36.23
CA GLY A 632 6.41 11.23 -35.44
C GLY A 632 7.41 12.30 -34.97
N GLY A 633 7.11 13.00 -33.88
CA GLY A 633 7.92 14.09 -33.35
C GLY A 633 9.30 13.65 -32.82
N ARG A 634 9.45 12.36 -32.49
CA ARG A 634 10.76 11.77 -32.11
C ARG A 634 11.69 11.68 -33.32
N GLY A 635 11.15 11.34 -34.49
CA GLY A 635 11.88 11.33 -35.76
C GLY A 635 12.45 12.70 -36.11
N ILE A 636 11.64 13.76 -35.96
CA ILE A 636 12.06 15.16 -36.21
C ILE A 636 13.28 15.53 -35.35
N GLY A 637 13.26 15.19 -34.05
CA GLY A 637 14.36 15.48 -33.14
C GLY A 637 15.65 14.74 -33.52
N MET A 638 15.54 13.46 -33.90
CA MET A 638 16.69 12.66 -34.35
C MET A 638 17.30 13.19 -35.66
N LEU A 639 16.46 13.68 -36.58
CA LEU A 639 16.91 14.31 -37.82
C LEU A 639 17.55 15.67 -37.55
N LEU A 640 17.01 16.48 -36.64
CA LEU A 640 17.66 17.71 -36.18
C LEU A 640 19.02 17.45 -35.53
N GLU A 641 19.13 16.40 -34.71
CA GLU A 641 20.40 16.00 -34.12
C GLU A 641 21.42 15.64 -35.21
N THR A 642 21.01 14.81 -36.16
CA THR A 642 21.87 14.32 -37.25
C THR A 642 22.28 15.42 -38.22
N HIS A 643 21.34 16.28 -38.64
CA HIS A 643 21.51 17.20 -39.75
C HIS A 643 21.81 18.64 -39.33
N LEU A 644 21.59 19.01 -38.07
CA LEU A 644 21.91 20.33 -37.54
C LEU A 644 22.89 20.27 -36.37
N ILE A 645 22.56 19.56 -35.30
CA ILE A 645 23.36 19.60 -34.05
C ILE A 645 24.75 19.01 -34.29
N ASN A 646 24.84 17.82 -34.87
CA ASN A 646 26.11 17.13 -35.07
C ASN A 646 27.08 17.92 -35.98
N PRO A 647 26.68 18.43 -37.16
CA PRO A 647 27.55 19.28 -37.97
C PRO A 647 27.91 20.59 -37.27
N LEU A 648 26.95 21.26 -36.62
CA LEU A 648 27.20 22.50 -35.90
C LEU A 648 28.18 22.30 -34.73
N ALA A 649 28.04 21.20 -33.98
CA ALA A 649 28.92 20.87 -32.87
C ALA A 649 30.37 20.64 -33.31
N ARG A 650 30.60 20.00 -34.46
CA ARG A 650 31.96 19.84 -35.04
C ARG A 650 32.59 21.20 -35.34
N GLU A 651 31.86 22.05 -36.04
CA GLU A 651 32.35 23.38 -36.43
C GLU A 651 32.56 24.33 -35.24
N LEU A 652 31.71 24.23 -34.21
CA LEU A 652 31.89 25.01 -32.98
C LEU A 652 33.06 24.49 -32.14
N PHE A 653 33.24 23.17 -32.03
CA PHE A 653 34.33 22.57 -31.26
C PHE A 653 35.71 23.04 -31.74
N ASP A 654 35.89 23.14 -33.06
CA ASP A 654 37.15 23.56 -33.67
C ASP A 654 37.45 25.07 -33.52
N ARG A 655 36.48 25.89 -33.07
CA ARG A 655 36.59 27.37 -32.97
C ARG A 655 37.12 27.90 -31.64
N GLY A 656 37.30 27.06 -30.62
CA GLY A 656 37.85 27.48 -29.33
C GLY A 656 36.90 28.37 -28.51
N VAL A 657 37.00 29.70 -28.62
CA VAL A 657 36.16 30.64 -27.84
C VAL A 657 34.78 30.77 -28.48
N LEU A 658 33.74 30.40 -27.73
CA LEU A 658 32.35 30.35 -28.20
C LEU A 658 31.46 31.49 -27.68
N GLU A 659 31.85 32.12 -26.56
CA GLU A 659 31.01 33.09 -25.89
C GLU A 659 30.86 34.37 -26.72
N GLY A 660 29.62 34.77 -26.99
CA GLY A 660 29.31 35.95 -27.79
C GLY A 660 29.32 35.71 -29.30
N THR A 661 29.66 34.51 -29.78
CA THR A 661 29.61 34.14 -31.19
C THR A 661 28.17 34.09 -31.69
N SER A 662 27.92 34.68 -32.87
CA SER A 662 26.66 34.51 -33.60
C SER A 662 26.91 33.70 -34.86
N VAL A 663 26.30 32.52 -34.95
CA VAL A 663 26.36 31.62 -36.11
C VAL A 663 25.03 31.68 -36.87
N THR A 664 25.12 31.87 -38.19
CA THR A 664 23.97 31.84 -39.09
C THR A 664 24.12 30.69 -40.07
N VAL A 665 23.18 29.75 -40.06
CA VAL A 665 23.09 28.69 -41.07
C VAL A 665 22.46 29.30 -42.32
N THR A 666 23.26 29.47 -43.38
CA THR A 666 22.81 30.09 -44.62
C THR A 666 22.25 29.10 -45.64
N GLY A 667 22.71 27.85 -45.59
CA GLY A 667 22.27 26.78 -46.48
C GLY A 667 22.50 25.39 -45.85
N VAL A 668 21.73 24.41 -46.32
CA VAL A 668 21.82 23.01 -45.91
C VAL A 668 21.92 22.17 -47.18
N ARG A 669 23.02 21.42 -47.33
CA ARG A 669 23.24 20.50 -48.44
C ARG A 669 23.21 19.07 -47.89
N LEU A 670 22.33 18.25 -48.45
CA LEU A 670 22.17 16.85 -48.08
C LEU A 670 23.01 16.01 -49.05
N ASP A 671 24.00 15.30 -48.52
CA ASP A 671 24.82 14.38 -49.30
C ASP A 671 24.11 13.02 -49.48
N GLU A 672 24.46 12.26 -50.52
CA GLU A 672 23.84 10.97 -50.86
C GLU A 672 23.96 9.92 -49.73
N ASP A 673 24.97 10.05 -48.87
CA ASP A 673 25.21 9.19 -47.71
C ASP A 673 24.35 9.56 -46.48
N GLY A 674 23.45 10.54 -46.61
CA GLY A 674 22.56 11.00 -45.52
C GLY A 674 23.23 11.93 -44.51
N THR A 675 24.43 12.44 -44.78
CA THR A 675 25.06 13.49 -43.97
C THR A 675 24.68 14.87 -44.48
N ALA A 676 24.47 15.83 -43.57
CA ALA A 676 24.19 17.22 -43.94
C ALA A 676 25.45 18.06 -43.79
N ALA A 677 25.83 18.75 -44.87
CA ALA A 677 26.81 19.83 -44.84
C ALA A 677 26.07 21.16 -44.62
N LEU A 678 26.52 21.91 -43.59
CA LEU A 678 25.95 23.22 -43.26
C LEU A 678 26.83 24.33 -43.82
N ASP A 679 26.23 25.25 -44.55
CA ASP A 679 26.88 26.51 -44.90
C ASP A 679 26.73 27.48 -43.72
N LEU A 680 27.81 27.66 -42.96
CA LEU A 680 27.82 28.47 -41.74
C LEU A 680 28.51 29.82 -41.95
N ARG A 681 27.84 30.89 -41.52
CA ARG A 681 28.42 32.23 -41.41
C ARG A 681 28.56 32.61 -39.94
N PHE A 682 29.78 32.86 -39.52
CA PHE A 682 30.08 33.30 -38.15
C PHE A 682 30.29 34.81 -38.11
N SER A 683 29.89 35.42 -37.01
CA SER A 683 30.11 36.83 -36.69
C SER A 683 30.46 36.95 -35.22
N ASP A 684 31.56 37.64 -34.94
CA ASP A 684 31.98 37.94 -33.58
C ASP A 684 31.27 39.19 -33.08
N ALA A 685 31.08 39.29 -31.76
CA ALA A 685 30.42 40.43 -31.14
C ALA A 685 31.10 41.80 -31.42
N SER A 686 32.34 41.81 -31.93
CA SER A 686 33.07 43.02 -32.33
C SER A 686 32.64 43.63 -33.66
N ASP A 687 31.82 42.95 -34.47
CA ASP A 687 31.45 43.37 -35.84
C ASP A 687 29.97 43.77 -36.01
N ALA A 688 29.23 44.01 -34.92
CA ALA A 688 27.88 44.55 -35.02
C ALA A 688 27.92 46.03 -35.45
N PRO A 689 27.32 46.44 -36.60
CA PRO A 689 27.15 47.84 -36.92
C PRO A 689 26.17 48.42 -35.90
N GLY A 690 26.60 49.43 -35.15
CA GLY A 690 25.80 50.05 -34.10
C GLY A 690 24.44 50.50 -34.60
N GLU A 691 23.38 49.99 -33.97
CA GLU A 691 22.08 50.65 -33.94
C GLU A 691 22.28 52.04 -33.33
N ARG A 692 22.34 53.07 -34.18
CA ARG A 692 22.18 54.46 -33.77
C ARG A 692 20.70 54.79 -33.74
N SER A 693 20.21 55.00 -32.52
CA SER A 693 19.04 55.77 -32.05
C SER A 693 17.67 55.49 -32.65
#